data_AF-A0AAV1XMQ8-F1
#
_entry.id   AF-A0AAV1XMQ8-F1
#
_cell.length_a   1.000
_cell.length_b   1.000
_cell.length_c   1.000
_cell.angle_alpha   90.00
_cell.angle_beta   90.00
_cell.angle_gamma   90.00
#
_symmetry.space_group_name_H-M   'P 1'
#
loop_
_entity.id
_entity.type
_entity.pdbx_description
1 polymer ?
#
loop_
_entity_poly.entity_id
_entity_poly.type
_entity_poly.pdbx_seq_one_letter_code
_entity_poly.pdbx_strand_id
1 'polypeptide(L)'
;MFTLGFDNLRSQSVAPPQWTMRSIDDRNRLLLCILNICKDVLGHLPKVVGIDVVEMALWAKENRPSVSTPRNVQDGGPVAFSVPETELKVNFEKELVSQAEEEEMEALLGTYVMGIGDAEAFSERLKRELQALEAANVHAILENEPLMDEVMQGLESATICVEDMDEWLGTFNVKLRHMREDIESIETRNNMLVMQSVNYKLVIEELDKLLERLCVPSEYAASLTGGSFDEARMLQNVEACEWLTSALHGIEAPNLDPGYANMRAVKEKRAELEKLKSTFVRKASEFLRNYFASLVDFMISDKSYFSQRGQLKRPDHADLRYKCRTYARLLQHLKSLDKNCLGPLRKAYCSSLKLLLRREAREFSNELRASTKASRNTTVWIEGSLGSGQNANATDTSTVSDAYAKMLTIFIPLLVDESSFFAHFMCFEVPTLVPPGGKTSAELAALNESLQDLLNGIQEDFYAVVDWAYKIDPLLCISMHGITERYLSGQKADAAGFVRLLLGDLKSRISVQFSRFVDEACLQIERTERTIRQMGVLSYIPRFATLATRMEQYISGQSRDLVDQSYTKFVGIMFATLEKIAQTDPKNTDMFLLENYAAFQNSLYDLANIVPILAKFYHEASEAYEQACTRHISMIIYYFARRIEDLMFTVPPEEIPFQLGLSKMDLRKMLKSTFSGVDKSIAMMYKKLQKNLVSEELLPSLWDKCKVSCTQSQFANKHNFFFTVRKN
;
A
#
# COMPACT_ATOMS: atom_id res chain seq x y z
N MET A 1 -17.40 63.47 29.26
CA MET A 1 -16.30 62.61 29.72
C MET A 1 -15.47 62.25 28.50
N PHE A 2 -14.23 62.71 28.43
CA PHE A 2 -13.36 62.47 27.27
C PHE A 2 -12.50 61.23 27.54
N THR A 3 -12.36 60.35 26.56
CA THR A 3 -11.63 59.08 26.73
C THR A 3 -10.41 59.09 25.82
N LEU A 4 -9.22 58.94 26.39
CA LEU A 4 -7.96 58.81 25.63
C LEU A 4 -7.51 57.34 25.61
N GLY A 5 -7.11 56.85 24.44
CA GLY A 5 -6.52 55.53 24.26
C GLY A 5 -5.16 55.64 23.56
N PHE A 6 -4.19 54.85 24.01
CA PHE A 6 -2.86 54.76 23.39
C PHE A 6 -2.73 53.42 22.67
N ASP A 7 -2.56 53.45 21.35
CA ASP A 7 -2.32 52.24 20.57
C ASP A 7 -0.86 51.78 20.72
N ASN A 8 -0.64 50.72 21.49
CA ASN A 8 0.64 50.03 21.56
C ASN A 8 0.71 48.99 20.43
N LEU A 9 1.55 49.23 19.41
CA LEU A 9 1.70 48.40 18.21
C LEU A 9 2.22 46.96 18.44
N ARG A 10 2.28 46.43 19.67
CA ARG A 10 2.90 45.13 19.98
C ARG A 10 2.03 44.07 20.68
N SER A 11 0.76 44.32 20.94
CA SER A 11 -0.11 43.26 21.50
C SER A 11 -1.60 43.57 21.30
N GLN A 12 -2.26 42.81 20.42
CA GLN A 12 -3.68 42.97 20.08
C GLN A 12 -4.65 42.20 21.01
N SER A 13 -4.19 41.61 22.11
CA SER A 13 -5.03 40.73 22.95
C SER A 13 -5.48 41.33 24.29
N VAL A 14 -5.16 42.60 24.58
CA VAL A 14 -5.62 43.28 25.81
C VAL A 14 -6.16 44.66 25.42
N ALA A 15 -7.40 44.98 25.83
CA ALA A 15 -8.00 46.28 25.56
C ALA A 15 -7.12 47.40 26.14
N PRO A 16 -6.78 48.47 25.38
CA PRO A 16 -5.89 49.51 25.86
C PRO A 16 -6.48 50.22 27.08
N PRO A 17 -5.65 50.61 28.08
CA PRO A 17 -6.12 51.30 29.27
C PRO A 17 -6.79 52.62 28.88
N GLN A 18 -8.07 52.76 29.20
CA GLN A 18 -8.88 53.95 28.90
C GLN A 18 -8.78 54.96 30.04
N TRP A 19 -8.32 56.17 29.73
CA TRP A 19 -8.26 57.27 30.70
C TRP A 19 -9.39 58.26 30.44
N THR A 20 -10.17 58.57 31.48
CA THR A 20 -11.31 59.49 31.38
C THR A 20 -11.03 60.84 32.03
N MET A 21 -11.35 61.93 31.36
CA MET A 21 -11.18 63.29 31.87
C MET A 21 -12.53 64.01 32.08
N ARG A 22 -12.59 64.85 33.12
CA ARG A 22 -13.83 65.49 33.62
C ARG A 22 -14.16 66.80 32.91
N SER A 23 -13.16 67.56 32.46
CA SER A 23 -13.35 68.85 31.78
C SER A 23 -12.56 68.95 30.46
N ILE A 24 -12.95 69.91 29.61
CA ILE A 24 -12.23 70.23 28.35
C ILE A 24 -10.88 70.87 28.66
N ASP A 25 -10.78 71.63 29.76
CA ASP A 25 -9.56 72.33 30.17
C ASP A 25 -8.46 71.34 30.60
N ASP A 26 -8.81 70.36 31.43
CA ASP A 26 -7.89 69.29 31.85
C ASP A 26 -7.41 68.46 30.66
N ARG A 27 -8.33 68.18 29.71
CA ARG A 27 -8.02 67.47 28.47
C ARG A 27 -6.98 68.23 27.66
N ASN A 28 -7.22 69.51 27.40
CA ASN A 28 -6.34 70.33 26.57
C ASN A 28 -4.97 70.56 27.25
N ARG A 29 -4.94 70.77 28.57
CA ARG A 29 -3.71 70.94 29.35
C ARG A 29 -2.82 69.70 29.30
N LEU A 30 -3.39 68.51 29.53
CA LEU A 30 -2.64 67.26 29.46
C LEU A 30 -2.12 66.98 28.05
N LEU A 31 -2.97 67.16 27.03
CA LEU A 31 -2.57 66.97 25.64
C LEU A 31 -1.47 67.93 25.21
N LEU A 32 -1.52 69.20 25.61
CA LEU A 32 -0.47 70.17 25.31
C LEU A 32 0.85 69.76 25.97
N CYS A 33 0.82 69.29 27.22
CA CYS A 33 2.00 68.77 27.91
C CYS A 33 2.59 67.56 27.18
N ILE A 34 1.76 66.58 26.81
CA ILE A 34 2.23 65.38 26.07
C ILE A 34 2.82 65.78 24.72
N LEU A 35 2.16 66.68 23.98
CA LEU A 35 2.65 67.16 22.68
C LEU A 35 3.98 67.91 22.79
N ASN A 36 4.14 68.76 23.82
CA ASN A 36 5.41 69.46 24.07
C ASN A 36 6.52 68.48 24.46
N ILE A 37 6.24 67.52 25.35
CA ILE A 37 7.22 66.49 25.73
C ILE A 37 7.61 65.64 24.51
N CYS A 38 6.64 65.22 23.68
CA CYS A 38 6.93 64.47 22.47
C CYS A 38 7.75 65.31 21.47
N LYS A 39 7.47 66.61 21.34
CA LYS A 39 8.26 67.50 20.49
C LYS A 39 9.70 67.65 21.01
N ASP A 40 9.88 67.82 22.32
CA ASP A 40 11.18 68.02 22.95
C ASP A 40 12.03 66.74 22.96
N VAL A 41 11.40 65.57 23.11
CA VAL A 41 12.09 64.27 23.20
C VAL A 41 12.24 63.57 21.85
N LEU A 42 11.22 63.61 20.98
CA LEU A 42 11.19 62.86 19.71
C LEU A 42 11.45 63.74 18.48
N GLY A 43 11.53 65.07 18.65
CA GLY A 43 11.79 66.02 17.56
C GLY A 43 10.63 66.23 16.57
N HIS A 44 9.53 65.48 16.72
CA HIS A 44 8.32 65.63 15.90
C HIS A 44 7.05 65.45 16.74
N LEU A 45 5.94 66.07 16.31
CA LEU A 45 4.65 65.91 16.97
C LEU A 45 4.01 64.56 16.59
N PRO A 46 3.39 63.85 17.54
CA PRO A 46 2.66 62.61 17.24
C PRO A 46 1.38 62.90 16.47
N LYS A 47 0.91 61.94 15.66
CA LYS A 47 -0.35 62.06 14.92
C LYS A 47 -1.53 61.87 15.85
N VAL A 48 -2.33 62.91 16.02
CA VAL A 48 -3.54 62.89 16.86
C VAL A 48 -4.76 62.66 15.98
N VAL A 49 -5.66 61.74 16.37
CA VAL A 49 -6.89 61.39 15.63
C VAL A 49 -8.09 61.70 16.52
N GLY A 50 -9.12 62.36 15.97
CA GLY A 50 -10.36 62.67 16.70
C GLY A 50 -10.33 63.91 17.60
N ILE A 51 -9.33 64.78 17.43
CA ILE A 51 -9.20 66.05 18.17
C ILE A 51 -9.21 67.22 17.17
N ASP A 52 -9.97 68.27 17.47
CA ASP A 52 -9.95 69.52 16.72
C ASP A 52 -8.69 70.32 17.09
N VAL A 53 -7.74 70.36 16.17
CA VAL A 53 -6.45 71.03 16.35
C VAL A 53 -6.61 72.56 16.46
N VAL A 54 -7.67 73.13 15.88
CA VAL A 54 -7.94 74.57 15.92
C VAL A 54 -8.46 74.97 17.31
N GLU A 55 -9.39 74.19 17.88
CA GLU A 55 -9.88 74.37 19.25
C GLU A 55 -8.72 74.37 20.26
N MET A 56 -7.81 73.38 20.12
CA MET A 56 -6.66 73.23 21.01
C MET A 56 -5.62 74.35 20.85
N ALA A 57 -5.41 74.85 19.63
CA ALA A 57 -4.51 75.96 19.36
C ALA A 57 -5.04 77.30 19.89
N LEU A 58 -6.36 77.53 19.80
CA LEU A 58 -7.03 78.69 20.38
C LEU A 58 -6.94 78.66 21.91
N TRP A 59 -7.22 77.51 22.52
CA TRP A 59 -7.07 77.30 23.97
C TRP A 59 -5.63 77.54 24.45
N ALA A 60 -4.62 77.06 23.71
CA ALA A 60 -3.22 77.27 24.04
C ALA A 60 -2.77 78.73 23.90
N LYS A 61 -3.42 79.51 23.03
CA LYS A 61 -3.17 80.95 22.87
C LYS A 61 -3.74 81.76 24.04
N GLU A 62 -4.93 81.39 24.53
CA GLU A 62 -5.55 82.02 25.70
C GLU A 62 -4.86 81.65 27.02
N ASN A 63 -4.26 80.47 27.11
CA ASN A 63 -3.69 79.93 28.36
C ASN A 63 -2.15 79.85 28.39
N ARG A 64 -1.44 80.61 27.54
CA ARG A 64 0.03 80.74 27.61
C ARG A 64 0.43 81.77 28.69
N PRO A 65 1.23 81.41 29.71
CA PRO A 65 1.86 82.39 30.57
C PRO A 65 2.86 83.23 29.76
N SER A 66 2.93 84.53 30.02
CA SER A 66 3.89 85.46 29.41
C SER A 66 5.31 85.11 29.84
N VAL A 67 6.02 84.34 29.01
CA VAL A 67 7.45 84.07 29.17
C VAL A 67 8.22 85.20 28.50
N SER A 68 8.95 85.99 29.29
CA SER A 68 10.04 86.85 28.84
C SER A 68 11.26 85.99 28.48
N THR A 69 11.64 85.97 27.21
CA THR A 69 12.93 85.46 26.70
C THR A 69 13.96 86.60 26.57
N PRO A 70 15.27 86.35 26.38
CA PRO A 70 16.24 85.65 27.23
C PRO A 70 17.50 86.54 27.47
N ARG A 71 18.37 86.23 28.45
CA ARG A 71 19.76 86.75 28.43
C ARG A 71 20.76 85.64 28.72
N ASN A 72 21.83 85.70 27.94
CA ASN A 72 22.80 84.66 27.61
C ASN A 72 23.92 84.52 28.65
N VAL A 73 24.45 83.29 28.73
CA VAL A 73 25.86 82.88 28.98
C VAL A 73 26.32 82.57 30.42
N GLN A 74 26.64 81.28 30.59
CA GLN A 74 27.74 80.61 31.31
C GLN A 74 28.22 81.10 32.69
N ASP A 75 28.08 80.15 33.62
CA ASP A 75 29.10 79.60 34.53
C ASP A 75 29.61 80.42 35.72
N GLY A 76 29.54 79.79 36.91
CA GLY A 76 30.51 79.99 38.00
C GLY A 76 30.23 81.00 39.12
N GLY A 77 29.14 80.84 39.90
CA GLY A 77 28.97 81.30 41.32
C GLY A 77 29.33 82.77 41.72
N PRO A 78 29.30 83.12 43.01
CA PRO A 78 28.23 83.02 44.01
C PRO A 78 27.49 84.36 44.27
N VAL A 79 26.23 84.26 44.71
CA VAL A 79 25.48 85.15 45.63
C VAL A 79 25.42 86.66 45.33
N ALA A 80 24.21 87.16 45.06
CA ALA A 80 23.66 88.38 45.70
C ALA A 80 22.16 88.52 45.38
N PHE A 81 21.35 88.61 46.43
CA PHE A 81 19.97 89.11 46.36
C PHE A 81 19.97 90.55 45.84
N SER A 82 19.10 90.86 44.87
CA SER A 82 18.61 92.22 44.67
C SER A 82 17.10 92.19 44.43
N VAL A 83 16.41 92.75 45.42
CA VAL A 83 15.00 93.13 45.42
C VAL A 83 14.81 94.23 44.35
N PRO A 84 13.73 94.22 43.56
CA PRO A 84 13.51 95.28 42.58
C PRO A 84 13.13 96.58 43.29
N GLU A 85 14.00 97.58 43.16
CA GLU A 85 13.73 98.97 43.49
C GLU A 85 12.45 99.43 42.77
N THR A 86 11.45 99.82 43.55
CA THR A 86 10.44 100.75 43.05
C THR A 86 11.06 102.13 43.14
N GLU A 87 11.51 102.64 42.00
CA GLU A 87 12.11 103.96 41.83
C GLU A 87 11.24 105.05 42.49
N LEU A 88 11.82 105.66 43.51
CA LEU A 88 11.42 106.95 44.05
C LEU A 88 11.54 108.00 42.94
N LYS A 89 10.43 108.26 42.24
CA LYS A 89 10.26 109.47 41.45
C LYS A 89 10.06 110.63 42.41
N VAL A 90 11.15 111.31 42.68
CA VAL A 90 11.21 112.57 43.42
C VAL A 90 10.40 113.61 42.65
N ASN A 91 9.24 113.99 43.18
CA ASN A 91 8.62 115.27 42.84
C ASN A 91 9.42 116.35 43.54
N PHE A 92 10.39 116.89 42.80
CA PHE A 92 10.98 118.20 43.04
C PHE A 92 9.94 119.26 42.70
N GLU A 93 9.08 119.60 43.66
CA GLU A 93 8.59 120.97 43.81
C GLU A 93 9.19 121.47 45.12
N LYS A 94 10.28 122.23 45.01
CA LYS A 94 10.33 123.68 44.71
C LYS A 94 10.18 124.42 46.02
N GLU A 95 10.97 125.48 46.17
CA GLU A 95 10.75 126.47 47.23
C GLU A 95 10.78 125.83 48.64
N LEU A 96 12.00 125.52 49.13
CA LEU A 96 12.25 125.05 50.50
C LEU A 96 12.12 126.15 51.56
N VAL A 97 11.20 127.07 51.30
CA VAL A 97 10.36 127.67 52.32
C VAL A 97 9.03 127.83 51.59
N SER A 98 8.07 126.95 51.86
CA SER A 98 6.73 127.11 51.28
C SER A 98 6.17 128.46 51.71
N GLN A 99 5.24 129.05 50.96
CA GLN A 99 4.66 130.35 51.34
C GLN A 99 4.11 130.37 52.78
N ALA A 100 3.67 129.21 53.29
CA ALA A 100 3.26 129.04 54.68
C ALA A 100 4.44 129.02 55.67
N GLU A 101 5.58 128.42 55.29
CA GLU A 101 6.80 128.45 56.09
C GLU A 101 7.45 129.84 56.07
N GLU A 102 7.31 130.61 54.98
CA GLU A 102 7.85 131.99 54.87
C GLU A 102 6.93 132.96 55.59
N GLU A 103 5.59 132.78 55.52
CA GLU A 103 4.63 133.50 56.36
C GLU A 103 4.78 133.14 57.84
N GLU A 104 5.05 131.89 58.20
CA GLU A 104 5.34 131.53 59.59
C GLU A 104 6.66 132.14 60.04
N MET A 105 7.70 132.12 59.20
CA MET A 105 9.00 132.72 59.50
C MET A 105 8.90 134.25 59.57
N GLU A 106 8.13 134.91 58.70
CA GLU A 106 7.80 136.33 58.75
C GLU A 106 6.87 136.68 59.92
N ALA A 107 5.91 135.81 60.29
CA ALA A 107 5.06 136.01 61.47
C ALA A 107 5.89 135.90 62.75
N LEU A 108 6.79 134.91 62.82
CA LEU A 108 7.77 134.76 63.88
C LEU A 108 8.65 136.01 63.96
N LEU A 109 9.24 136.43 62.85
CA LEU A 109 10.07 137.66 62.78
C LEU A 109 9.25 138.93 63.08
N GLY A 110 7.99 138.99 62.67
CA GLY A 110 7.08 140.13 62.79
C GLY A 110 6.52 140.34 64.20
N THR A 111 6.44 139.29 65.02
CA THR A 111 6.25 139.46 66.47
C THR A 111 7.40 140.23 67.14
N TYR A 112 8.53 140.42 66.46
CA TYR A 112 9.71 141.08 67.00
C TYR A 112 10.02 142.41 66.27
N VAL A 113 9.52 143.53 66.79
CA VAL A 113 9.99 144.87 66.37
C VAL A 113 11.34 145.15 67.01
N MET A 114 12.43 145.03 66.24
CA MET A 114 13.80 145.17 66.74
C MET A 114 14.65 146.05 65.82
N GLY A 115 15.21 147.13 66.38
CA GLY A 115 16.17 148.00 65.73
C GLY A 115 17.55 147.34 65.56
N ILE A 116 18.42 147.99 64.78
CA ILE A 116 19.68 147.50 64.18
C ILE A 116 20.82 147.18 65.21
N GLY A 117 20.52 146.55 66.35
CA GLY A 117 21.50 146.26 67.42
C GLY A 117 21.45 144.86 68.05
N ASP A 118 20.39 144.06 67.89
CA ASP A 118 20.15 142.87 68.73
C ASP A 118 20.03 141.53 67.96
N ALA A 119 20.78 141.35 66.86
CA ALA A 119 20.77 140.09 66.08
C ALA A 119 21.33 138.87 66.87
N GLU A 120 22.22 139.12 67.82
CA GLU A 120 22.91 138.08 68.57
C GLU A 120 22.02 137.43 69.63
N ALA A 121 21.13 138.22 70.26
CA ALA A 121 20.15 137.73 71.21
C ALA A 121 19.05 136.86 70.56
N PHE A 122 18.72 137.14 69.29
CA PHE A 122 17.74 136.36 68.51
C PHE A 122 18.29 135.00 68.09
N SER A 123 19.52 134.95 67.56
CA SER A 123 20.23 133.70 67.21
C SER A 123 20.38 132.75 68.41
N GLU A 124 20.73 133.28 69.57
CA GLU A 124 20.80 132.52 70.83
C GLU A 124 19.45 131.89 71.22
N ARG A 125 18.33 132.56 70.92
CA ARG A 125 17.01 132.07 71.29
C ARG A 125 16.46 131.03 70.31
N LEU A 126 16.66 131.22 69.01
CA LEU A 126 16.38 130.20 67.99
C LEU A 126 17.20 128.92 68.21
N LYS A 127 18.48 129.05 68.59
CA LYS A 127 19.30 127.88 68.97
C LYS A 127 18.70 127.10 70.13
N ARG A 128 18.10 127.77 71.12
CA ARG A 128 17.45 127.08 72.24
C ARG A 128 16.16 126.37 71.84
N GLU A 129 15.35 126.97 70.97
CA GLU A 129 14.13 126.29 70.48
C GLU A 129 14.45 125.13 69.54
N LEU A 130 15.43 125.27 68.64
CA LEU A 130 15.91 124.15 67.81
C LEU A 130 16.45 123.01 68.69
N GLN A 131 17.26 123.32 69.69
CA GLN A 131 17.73 122.31 70.65
C GLN A 131 16.59 121.66 71.43
N ALA A 132 15.54 122.41 71.77
CA ALA A 132 14.37 121.85 72.44
C ALA A 132 13.57 120.92 71.52
N LEU A 133 13.45 121.24 70.23
CA LEU A 133 12.75 120.43 69.24
C LEU A 133 13.56 119.19 68.83
N GLU A 134 14.88 119.32 68.63
CA GLU A 134 15.80 118.19 68.46
C GLU A 134 15.77 117.27 69.68
N ALA A 135 15.75 117.84 70.89
CA ALA A 135 15.59 117.07 72.11
C ALA A 135 14.24 116.35 72.17
N ALA A 136 13.12 117.00 71.80
CA ALA A 136 11.80 116.38 71.77
C ALA A 136 11.69 115.27 70.71
N ASN A 137 12.32 115.44 69.55
CA ASN A 137 12.33 114.43 68.49
C ASN A 137 13.21 113.23 68.88
N VAL A 138 14.38 113.48 69.48
CA VAL A 138 15.20 112.44 70.12
C VAL A 138 14.41 111.75 71.22
N HIS A 139 13.63 112.48 72.01
CA HIS A 139 12.79 111.90 73.07
C HIS A 139 11.64 111.05 72.51
N ALA A 140 11.02 111.43 71.39
CA ALA A 140 9.98 110.66 70.73
C ALA A 140 10.53 109.39 70.04
N ILE A 141 11.76 109.44 69.52
CA ILE A 141 12.45 108.27 68.99
C ILE A 141 12.87 107.33 70.14
N LEU A 142 13.40 107.88 71.24
CA LEU A 142 13.74 107.13 72.45
C LEU A 142 12.50 106.54 73.16
N GLU A 143 11.33 107.22 73.13
CA GLU A 143 10.07 106.67 73.66
C GLU A 143 9.54 105.51 72.81
N ASN A 144 9.85 105.49 71.51
CA ASN A 144 9.47 104.41 70.60
C ASN A 144 10.54 103.31 70.44
N GLU A 145 11.75 103.54 70.94
CA GLU A 145 12.84 102.55 71.06
C GLU A 145 12.36 101.23 71.68
N PRO A 146 11.62 101.19 72.81
CA PRO A 146 11.15 99.92 73.38
C PRO A 146 10.15 99.18 72.47
N LEU A 147 9.31 99.90 71.71
CA LEU A 147 8.37 99.30 70.75
C LEU A 147 9.10 98.79 69.50
N MET A 148 10.09 99.52 69.03
CA MET A 148 10.94 99.09 67.91
C MET A 148 11.80 97.89 68.30
N ASP A 149 12.34 97.86 69.51
CA ASP A 149 13.07 96.71 70.06
C ASP A 149 12.16 95.49 70.20
N GLU A 150 10.91 95.65 70.66
CA GLU A 150 9.95 94.55 70.76
C GLU A 150 9.56 93.99 69.37
N VAL A 151 9.37 94.86 68.37
CA VAL A 151 9.08 94.43 66.99
C VAL A 151 10.30 93.79 66.33
N MET A 152 11.50 94.35 66.53
CA MET A 152 12.75 93.77 66.05
C MET A 152 12.99 92.40 66.70
N GLN A 153 12.80 92.28 68.01
CA GLN A 153 12.89 91.01 68.73
C GLN A 153 11.82 90.00 68.25
N GLY A 154 10.61 90.46 67.97
CA GLY A 154 9.54 89.64 67.38
C GLY A 154 9.88 89.17 65.97
N LEU A 155 10.48 90.03 65.14
CA LEU A 155 10.93 89.71 63.78
C LEU A 155 12.13 88.76 63.79
N GLU A 156 13.08 88.94 64.70
CA GLU A 156 14.20 88.04 64.94
C GLU A 156 13.68 86.66 65.37
N SER A 157 12.72 86.62 66.31
CA SER A 157 12.09 85.39 66.78
C SER A 157 11.32 84.68 65.67
N ALA A 158 10.58 85.42 64.83
CA ALA A 158 9.90 84.87 63.67
C ALA A 158 10.89 84.36 62.61
N THR A 159 12.01 85.06 62.40
CA THR A 159 13.07 84.65 61.47
C THR A 159 13.70 83.33 61.93
N ILE A 160 14.06 83.23 63.22
CA ILE A 160 14.55 81.97 63.83
C ILE A 160 13.51 80.85 63.65
N CYS A 161 12.23 81.12 63.91
CA CYS A 161 11.19 80.09 63.71
C CYS A 161 11.06 79.63 62.25
N VAL A 162 11.23 80.53 61.27
CA VAL A 162 11.19 80.18 59.84
C VAL A 162 12.43 79.40 59.43
N GLU A 163 13.60 79.75 59.94
CA GLU A 163 14.85 79.00 59.73
C GLU A 163 14.75 77.59 60.32
N ASP A 164 14.24 77.46 61.55
CA ASP A 164 13.95 76.16 62.16
C ASP A 164 12.99 75.36 61.27
N MET A 165 11.88 75.96 60.81
CA MET A 165 10.92 75.28 59.91
C MET A 165 11.56 74.84 58.59
N ASP A 166 12.47 75.62 58.01
CA ASP A 166 13.21 75.23 56.80
C ASP A 166 14.16 74.05 57.08
N GLU A 167 14.84 74.04 58.23
CA GLU A 167 15.65 72.90 58.66
C GLU A 167 14.80 71.63 58.88
N TRP A 168 13.64 71.77 59.52
CA TRP A 168 12.68 70.67 59.69
C TRP A 168 12.18 70.16 58.34
N LEU A 169 11.78 71.03 57.42
CA LEU A 169 11.34 70.67 56.07
C LEU A 169 12.46 70.03 55.25
N GLY A 170 13.69 70.52 55.36
CA GLY A 170 14.88 69.93 54.78
C GLY A 170 15.10 68.50 55.28
N THR A 171 15.02 68.32 56.60
CA THR A 171 15.13 67.00 57.24
C THR A 171 14.03 66.05 56.80
N PHE A 172 12.77 66.50 56.72
CA PHE A 172 11.65 65.69 56.24
C PHE A 172 11.77 65.35 54.76
N ASN A 173 12.19 66.28 53.91
CA ASN A 173 12.42 66.01 52.49
C ASN A 173 13.49 64.96 52.26
N VAL A 174 14.61 65.02 52.99
CA VAL A 174 15.67 64.01 52.93
C VAL A 174 15.13 62.65 53.37
N LYS A 175 14.36 62.59 54.47
CA LYS A 175 13.70 61.35 54.94
C LYS A 175 12.71 60.79 53.91
N LEU A 176 11.88 61.64 53.28
CA LEU A 176 10.91 61.22 52.26
C LEU A 176 11.60 60.73 50.99
N ARG A 177 12.72 61.35 50.58
CA ARG A 177 13.52 60.89 49.44
C ARG A 177 14.11 59.50 49.71
N HIS A 178 14.76 59.30 50.86
CA HIS A 178 15.27 57.99 51.23
C HIS A 178 14.15 56.94 51.33
N MET A 179 13.02 57.29 51.95
CA MET A 179 11.87 56.38 52.02
C MET A 179 11.31 56.03 50.64
N ARG A 180 11.31 56.97 49.67
CA ARG A 180 10.91 56.69 48.28
C ARG A 180 11.88 55.72 47.61
N GLU A 181 13.19 55.98 47.72
CA GLU A 181 14.23 55.12 47.18
C GLU A 181 14.17 53.70 47.81
N ASP A 182 13.93 53.62 49.12
CA ASP A 182 13.73 52.36 49.84
C ASP A 182 12.46 51.63 49.36
N ILE A 183 11.34 52.33 49.18
CA ILE A 183 10.09 51.75 48.66
C ILE A 183 10.29 51.22 47.24
N GLU A 184 10.94 51.97 46.36
CA GLU A 184 11.24 51.54 44.98
C GLU A 184 12.18 50.32 44.96
N SER A 185 13.20 50.31 45.82
CA SER A 185 14.10 49.16 46.02
C SER A 185 13.35 47.92 46.54
N ILE A 186 12.43 48.10 47.49
CA ILE A 186 11.57 47.03 48.00
C ILE A 186 10.62 46.53 46.91
N GLU A 187 10.00 47.42 46.14
CA GLU A 187 9.06 47.06 45.07
C GLU A 187 9.76 46.27 43.96
N THR A 188 10.90 46.76 43.47
CA THR A 188 11.70 46.06 42.46
C THR A 188 12.16 44.69 42.96
N ARG A 189 12.63 44.59 44.21
CA ARG A 189 12.97 43.31 44.85
C ARG A 189 11.75 42.39 44.96
N ASN A 190 10.60 42.90 45.36
CA ASN A 190 9.39 42.11 45.51
C ASN A 190 8.88 41.59 44.17
N ASN A 191 8.89 42.42 43.12
CA ASN A 191 8.54 42.02 41.75
C ASN A 191 9.47 40.90 41.24
N MET A 192 10.77 40.99 41.54
CA MET A 192 11.72 39.92 41.22
C MET A 192 11.42 38.63 41.99
N LEU A 193 11.09 38.71 43.27
CA LEU A 193 10.70 37.54 44.08
C LEU A 193 9.41 36.90 43.60
N VAL A 194 8.40 37.70 43.24
CA VAL A 194 7.14 37.21 42.67
C VAL A 194 7.39 36.54 41.33
N MET A 195 8.16 37.16 40.43
CA MET A 195 8.54 36.57 39.14
C MET A 195 9.29 35.25 39.32
N GLN A 196 10.24 35.21 40.25
CA GLN A 196 10.98 34.00 40.59
C GLN A 196 10.06 32.91 41.14
N SER A 197 9.12 33.25 42.02
CA SER A 197 8.12 32.31 42.57
C SER A 197 7.22 31.73 41.48
N VAL A 198 6.70 32.58 40.58
CA VAL A 198 5.88 32.14 39.43
C VAL A 198 6.70 31.23 38.51
N ASN A 199 7.94 31.60 38.18
CA ASN A 199 8.80 30.79 37.33
C ASN A 199 9.11 29.43 37.97
N TYR A 200 9.41 29.37 39.27
CA TYR A 200 9.62 28.09 39.95
C TYR A 200 8.37 27.22 39.94
N LYS A 201 7.18 27.80 40.12
CA LYS A 201 5.93 27.05 40.05
C LYS A 201 5.72 26.45 38.65
N LEU A 202 5.94 27.23 37.59
CA LEU A 202 5.85 26.75 36.22
C LEU A 202 6.87 25.65 35.91
N VAL A 203 8.09 25.78 36.41
CA VAL A 203 9.14 24.75 36.25
C VAL A 203 8.76 23.46 36.98
N ILE A 204 8.21 23.54 38.20
CA ILE A 204 7.73 22.36 38.94
C ILE A 204 6.60 21.67 38.17
N GLU A 205 5.58 22.44 37.73
CA GLU A 205 4.46 21.89 36.94
C GLU A 205 4.94 21.21 35.65
N GLU A 206 5.97 21.75 35.01
CA GLU A 206 6.54 21.17 33.80
C GLU A 206 7.39 19.91 34.09
N LEU A 207 8.13 19.90 35.21
CA LEU A 207 8.85 18.72 35.68
C LEU A 207 7.90 17.59 36.09
N ASP A 208 6.77 17.90 36.72
CA ASP A 208 5.75 16.92 37.09
C ASP A 208 5.13 16.26 35.85
N LYS A 209 4.78 17.03 34.82
CA LYS A 209 4.33 16.48 33.53
C LYS A 209 5.37 15.55 32.91
N LEU A 210 6.66 15.91 32.99
CA LEU A 210 7.73 15.06 32.48
C LEU A 210 7.87 13.76 33.30
N LEU A 211 7.76 13.85 34.63
CA LEU A 211 7.79 12.69 35.53
C LEU A 211 6.61 11.74 35.27
N GLU A 212 5.40 12.26 35.10
CA GLU A 212 4.21 11.45 34.77
C GLU A 212 4.41 10.67 33.47
N ARG A 213 5.04 11.28 32.45
CA ARG A 213 5.33 10.62 31.16
C ARG A 213 6.42 9.55 31.25
N LEU A 214 7.39 9.72 32.16
CA LEU A 214 8.53 8.82 32.31
C LEU A 214 8.30 7.72 33.37
N CYS A 215 7.26 7.83 34.19
CA CYS A 215 6.97 6.89 35.25
C CYS A 215 6.39 5.60 34.66
N VAL A 216 6.99 4.46 34.98
CA VAL A 216 6.47 3.14 34.60
C VAL A 216 5.52 2.66 35.71
N PRO A 217 4.22 2.47 35.44
CA PRO A 217 3.30 1.90 36.42
C PRO A 217 3.77 0.51 36.86
N SER A 218 3.72 0.23 38.16
CA SER A 218 4.22 -1.02 38.74
C SER A 218 3.49 -2.27 38.21
N GLU A 219 2.20 -2.13 37.92
CA GLU A 219 1.34 -3.18 37.34
C GLU A 219 1.82 -3.60 35.94
N TYR A 220 2.21 -2.62 35.11
CA TYR A 220 2.74 -2.87 33.77
C TYR A 220 4.18 -3.33 33.82
N ALA A 221 5.00 -2.82 34.76
CA ALA A 221 6.37 -3.28 34.94
C ALA A 221 6.44 -4.79 35.22
N ALA A 222 5.55 -5.31 36.09
CA ALA A 222 5.47 -6.74 36.39
C ALA A 222 5.08 -7.56 35.15
N SER A 223 4.09 -7.08 34.39
CA SER A 223 3.62 -7.74 33.16
C SER A 223 4.70 -7.77 32.06
N LEU A 224 5.41 -6.65 31.85
CA LEU A 224 6.45 -6.50 30.85
C LEU A 224 7.74 -7.28 31.17
N THR A 225 8.05 -7.48 32.45
CA THR A 225 9.30 -8.15 32.87
C THR A 225 9.12 -9.63 33.21
N GLY A 226 7.99 -10.05 33.78
CA GLY A 226 7.84 -11.38 34.40
C GLY A 226 6.44 -11.99 34.34
N GLY A 227 5.47 -11.38 33.64
CA GLY A 227 4.12 -11.93 33.49
C GLY A 227 4.11 -13.26 32.73
N SER A 228 3.18 -14.16 33.08
CA SER A 228 2.85 -15.30 32.24
C SER A 228 2.01 -14.85 31.05
N PHE A 229 2.07 -15.60 29.95
CA PHE A 229 1.29 -15.33 28.74
C PHE A 229 0.03 -16.21 28.66
N ASP A 230 -0.50 -16.65 29.80
CA ASP A 230 -1.72 -17.45 29.83
C ASP A 230 -2.94 -16.61 29.43
N GLU A 231 -3.98 -17.27 28.92
CA GLU A 231 -5.21 -16.62 28.44
C GLU A 231 -5.81 -15.62 29.45
N ALA A 232 -5.79 -15.95 30.75
CA ALA A 232 -6.31 -15.08 31.80
C ALA A 232 -5.54 -13.76 31.97
N ARG A 233 -4.26 -13.72 31.62
CA ARG A 233 -3.39 -12.52 31.73
C ARG A 233 -3.19 -11.81 30.41
N MET A 234 -3.80 -12.29 29.32
CA MET A 234 -3.63 -11.71 27.99
C MET A 234 -4.10 -10.27 27.89
N LEU A 235 -5.22 -9.93 28.51
CA LEU A 235 -5.72 -8.55 28.51
C LEU A 235 -4.70 -7.60 29.14
N GLN A 236 -4.20 -7.95 30.34
CA GLN A 236 -3.20 -7.15 31.05
C GLN A 236 -1.88 -7.02 30.28
N ASN A 237 -1.42 -8.10 29.63
CA ASN A 237 -0.21 -8.06 28.81
C ASN A 237 -0.39 -7.19 27.56
N VAL A 238 -1.59 -7.16 26.96
CA VAL A 238 -1.92 -6.29 25.83
C VAL A 238 -1.95 -4.82 26.28
N GLU A 239 -2.64 -4.51 27.39
CA GLU A 239 -2.68 -3.15 27.95
C GLU A 239 -1.29 -2.63 28.32
N ALA A 240 -0.44 -3.48 28.92
CA ALA A 240 0.94 -3.13 29.22
C ALA A 240 1.77 -2.88 27.95
N CYS A 241 1.50 -3.62 26.87
CA CYS A 241 2.15 -3.45 25.58
C CYS A 241 1.69 -2.18 24.85
N GLU A 242 0.39 -1.86 24.92
CA GLU A 242 -0.18 -0.60 24.44
C GLU A 242 0.44 0.59 25.17
N TRP A 243 0.46 0.54 26.50
CA TRP A 243 1.09 1.56 27.33
C TRP A 243 2.57 1.76 26.97
N LEU A 244 3.34 0.68 26.82
CA LEU A 244 4.75 0.76 26.44
C LEU A 244 4.95 1.40 25.06
N THR A 245 4.06 1.09 24.11
CA THR A 245 4.08 1.69 22.77
C THR A 245 3.82 3.20 22.85
N SER A 246 2.80 3.61 23.61
CA SER A 246 2.49 5.03 23.85
C SER A 246 3.59 5.76 24.58
N ALA A 247 4.23 5.13 25.58
CA ALA A 247 5.34 5.70 26.33
C ALA A 247 6.58 5.94 25.45
N LEU A 248 6.95 4.97 24.62
CA LEU A 248 8.05 5.11 23.66
C LEU A 248 7.77 6.22 22.65
N HIS A 249 6.56 6.26 22.08
CA HIS A 249 6.16 7.30 21.13
C HIS A 249 6.10 8.70 21.76
N GLY A 250 5.65 8.80 23.02
CA GLY A 250 5.57 10.07 23.75
C GLY A 250 6.94 10.69 24.06
N ILE A 251 8.01 9.89 24.05
CA ILE A 251 9.39 10.35 24.29
C ILE A 251 10.11 10.63 22.96
N GLU A 252 9.57 10.23 21.82
CA GLU A 252 10.10 10.52 20.48
C GLU A 252 9.64 11.89 19.94
N ALA A 253 10.40 12.46 18.99
CA ALA A 253 10.02 13.70 18.31
C ALA A 253 8.81 13.44 17.38
N PRO A 254 7.81 14.34 17.30
CA PRO A 254 7.76 15.71 17.84
C PRO A 254 7.11 15.84 19.23
N ASN A 255 6.74 14.74 19.90
CA ASN A 255 5.94 14.77 21.13
C ASN A 255 6.69 15.31 22.36
N LEU A 256 8.02 15.21 22.33
CA LEU A 256 8.90 15.77 23.33
C LEU A 256 9.78 16.86 22.70
N ASP A 257 9.86 18.03 23.35
CA ASP A 257 10.74 19.11 22.94
C ASP A 257 12.19 18.58 22.82
N PRO A 258 12.91 18.83 21.71
CA PRO A 258 14.32 18.46 21.53
C PRO A 258 15.23 18.88 22.70
N GLY A 259 14.88 19.94 23.44
CA GLY A 259 15.58 20.37 24.65
C GLY A 259 15.61 19.30 25.74
N TYR A 260 14.52 18.57 25.94
CA TYR A 260 14.46 17.46 26.92
C TYR A 260 15.23 16.22 26.47
N ALA A 261 15.41 16.01 25.16
CA ALA A 261 16.13 14.84 24.64
C ALA A 261 17.59 14.81 25.09
N ASN A 262 18.17 15.96 25.46
CA ASN A 262 19.53 16.07 25.97
C ASN A 262 19.65 15.79 27.48
N MET A 263 18.56 15.81 28.24
CA MET A 263 18.58 15.54 29.67
C MET A 263 18.99 14.09 29.96
N ARG A 264 19.89 13.90 30.93
CA ARG A 264 20.38 12.57 31.34
C ARG A 264 19.22 11.65 31.79
N ALA A 265 18.30 12.16 32.61
CA ALA A 265 17.17 11.38 33.11
C ALA A 265 16.27 10.85 31.99
N VAL A 266 16.00 11.67 30.96
CA VAL A 266 15.20 11.28 29.79
C VAL A 266 15.94 10.21 28.97
N LYS A 267 17.27 10.34 28.79
CA LYS A 267 18.09 9.34 28.09
C LYS A 267 18.12 8.00 28.84
N GLU A 268 18.31 8.03 30.15
CA GLU A 268 18.31 6.84 31.01
C GLU A 268 16.94 6.14 30.99
N LYS A 269 15.84 6.90 31.10
CA LYS A 269 14.49 6.34 31.03
C LYS A 269 14.13 5.81 29.66
N ARG A 270 14.54 6.47 28.57
CA ARG A 270 14.42 5.91 27.21
C ARG A 270 15.14 4.56 27.10
N ALA A 271 16.36 4.46 27.62
CA ALA A 271 17.12 3.22 27.60
C ALA A 271 16.46 2.11 28.43
N GLU A 272 15.85 2.45 29.57
CA GLU A 272 15.07 1.52 30.39
C GLU A 272 13.84 0.99 29.64
N LEU A 273 13.08 1.85 28.97
CA LEU A 273 11.91 1.47 28.17
C LEU A 273 12.29 0.61 26.96
N GLU A 274 13.40 0.92 26.27
CA GLU A 274 13.89 0.08 25.17
C GLU A 274 14.37 -1.30 25.66
N LYS A 275 14.94 -1.38 26.86
CA LYS A 275 15.28 -2.66 27.50
C LYS A 275 14.02 -3.45 27.86
N LEU A 276 12.99 -2.80 28.39
CA LEU A 276 11.68 -3.39 28.67
C LEU A 276 11.05 -3.93 27.38
N LYS A 277 11.01 -3.13 26.31
CA LYS A 277 10.55 -3.52 24.98
C LYS A 277 11.27 -4.76 24.47
N SER A 278 12.59 -4.73 24.45
CA SER A 278 13.41 -5.85 23.96
C SER A 278 13.16 -7.13 24.78
N THR A 279 13.02 -6.99 26.10
CA THR A 279 12.76 -8.12 27.00
C THR A 279 11.37 -8.72 26.77
N PHE A 280 10.35 -7.86 26.68
CA PHE A 280 8.96 -8.28 26.47
C PHE A 280 8.78 -8.93 25.10
N VAL A 281 9.24 -8.28 24.02
CA VAL A 281 9.16 -8.80 22.65
C VAL A 281 9.84 -10.16 22.54
N ARG A 282 11.03 -10.33 23.13
CA ARG A 282 11.74 -11.61 23.13
C ARG A 282 10.93 -12.70 23.81
N LYS A 283 10.41 -12.44 25.02
CA LYS A 283 9.64 -13.41 25.80
C LYS A 283 8.31 -13.77 25.13
N ALA A 284 7.56 -12.78 24.67
CA ALA A 284 6.30 -12.98 23.96
C ALA A 284 6.52 -13.78 22.67
N SER A 285 7.57 -13.46 21.92
CA SER A 285 7.90 -14.18 20.68
C SER A 285 8.32 -15.64 20.95
N GLU A 286 9.08 -15.88 22.00
CA GLU A 286 9.47 -17.22 22.43
C GLU A 286 8.27 -18.04 22.90
N PHE A 287 7.39 -17.44 23.69
CA PHE A 287 6.13 -18.05 24.10
C PHE A 287 5.26 -18.42 22.90
N LEU A 288 4.97 -17.47 21.99
CA LEU A 288 4.11 -17.72 20.84
C LEU A 288 4.67 -18.81 19.92
N ARG A 289 5.98 -18.80 19.69
CA ARG A 289 6.65 -19.87 18.92
C ARG A 289 6.44 -21.25 19.54
N ASN A 290 6.64 -21.36 20.85
CA ASN A 290 6.45 -22.63 21.56
C ASN A 290 4.97 -23.02 21.64
N TYR A 291 4.08 -22.04 21.79
CA TYR A 291 2.65 -22.24 21.85
C TYR A 291 2.11 -22.81 20.53
N PHE A 292 2.49 -22.24 19.38
CA PHE A 292 2.10 -22.77 18.07
C PHE A 292 2.53 -24.23 17.86
N ALA A 293 3.78 -24.56 18.24
CA ALA A 293 4.28 -25.92 18.18
C ALA A 293 3.47 -26.84 19.11
N SER A 294 3.25 -26.44 20.37
CA SER A 294 2.52 -27.25 21.36
C SER A 294 1.06 -27.52 20.96
N LEU A 295 0.38 -26.55 20.34
CA LEU A 295 -0.99 -26.71 19.86
C LEU A 295 -1.06 -27.76 18.76
N VAL A 296 -0.13 -27.70 17.80
CA VAL A 296 -0.06 -28.66 16.72
C VAL A 296 0.37 -30.02 17.23
N ASP A 297 1.37 -30.11 18.11
CA ASP A 297 1.82 -31.37 18.71
C ASP A 297 0.69 -32.08 19.46
N PHE A 298 -0.13 -31.32 20.19
CA PHE A 298 -1.34 -31.85 20.82
C PHE A 298 -2.30 -32.47 19.79
N MET A 299 -2.63 -31.74 18.70
CA MET A 299 -3.50 -32.26 17.64
C MET A 299 -2.89 -33.48 16.92
N ILE A 300 -1.58 -33.47 16.67
CA ILE A 300 -0.83 -34.55 16.04
C ILE A 300 -0.79 -35.81 16.93
N SER A 301 -0.74 -35.65 18.25
CA SER A 301 -0.73 -36.75 19.20
C SER A 301 -2.07 -37.49 19.27
N ASP A 302 -3.17 -36.76 19.14
CA ASP A 302 -4.51 -37.34 19.19
C ASP A 302 -4.95 -37.84 17.81
N LYS A 303 -5.09 -39.16 17.70
CA LYS A 303 -5.52 -39.82 16.45
C LYS A 303 -6.95 -39.45 16.05
N SER A 304 -7.77 -38.92 16.96
CA SER A 304 -9.15 -38.52 16.69
C SER A 304 -9.27 -37.40 15.67
N TYR A 305 -8.23 -36.57 15.50
CA TYR A 305 -8.20 -35.48 14.51
C TYR A 305 -8.01 -35.97 13.07
N PHE A 306 -7.48 -37.18 12.88
CA PHE A 306 -7.13 -37.71 11.56
C PHE A 306 -8.15 -38.71 11.05
N SER A 307 -8.15 -38.91 9.72
CA SER A 307 -8.87 -40.02 9.11
C SER A 307 -8.28 -41.36 9.57
N GLN A 308 -9.15 -42.34 9.81
CA GLN A 308 -8.79 -43.68 10.28
C GLN A 308 -9.44 -44.73 9.38
N ARG A 309 -8.99 -45.99 9.48
CA ARG A 309 -9.57 -47.10 8.70
C ARG A 309 -11.08 -47.20 8.87
N GLY A 310 -11.81 -47.02 7.77
CA GLY A 310 -13.27 -47.05 7.72
C GLY A 310 -13.94 -45.73 8.09
N GLN A 311 -13.17 -44.69 8.49
CA GLN A 311 -13.68 -43.39 8.89
C GLN A 311 -12.89 -42.27 8.21
N LEU A 312 -13.42 -41.81 7.08
CA LEU A 312 -12.92 -40.62 6.41
C LEU A 312 -13.39 -39.37 7.16
N LYS A 313 -12.46 -38.62 7.74
CA LYS A 313 -12.74 -37.40 8.51
C LYS A 313 -12.25 -36.17 7.75
N ARG A 314 -13.11 -35.14 7.67
CA ARG A 314 -12.74 -33.83 7.14
C ARG A 314 -11.86 -33.10 8.17
N PRO A 315 -10.70 -32.55 7.79
CA PRO A 315 -9.92 -31.69 8.66
C PRO A 315 -10.75 -30.49 9.17
N ASP A 316 -10.61 -30.18 10.46
CA ASP A 316 -11.27 -29.04 11.10
C ASP A 316 -10.28 -28.33 12.01
N HIS A 317 -10.06 -27.05 11.70
CA HIS A 317 -9.12 -26.17 12.41
C HIS A 317 -9.84 -25.07 13.20
N ALA A 318 -11.16 -25.18 13.43
CA ALA A 318 -11.91 -24.15 14.15
C ALA A 318 -11.33 -23.87 15.55
N ASP A 319 -11.06 -24.91 16.33
CA ASP A 319 -10.50 -24.79 17.69
C ASP A 319 -9.07 -24.25 17.68
N LEU A 320 -8.24 -24.70 16.73
CA LEU A 320 -6.88 -24.19 16.54
C LEU A 320 -6.91 -22.68 16.26
N ARG A 321 -7.74 -22.26 15.29
CA ARG A 321 -7.90 -20.85 14.92
C ARG A 321 -8.46 -20.03 16.08
N TYR A 322 -9.41 -20.56 16.84
CA TYR A 322 -9.95 -19.89 18.02
C TYR A 322 -8.85 -19.63 19.06
N LYS A 323 -8.08 -20.66 19.41
CA LYS A 323 -6.96 -20.56 20.35
C LYS A 323 -5.85 -19.62 19.86
N CYS A 324 -5.59 -19.56 18.56
CA CYS A 324 -4.65 -18.59 17.98
C CYS A 324 -5.20 -17.16 18.05
N ARG A 325 -6.50 -16.96 17.76
CA ARG A 325 -7.14 -15.63 17.76
C ARG A 325 -7.08 -14.93 19.11
N THR A 326 -7.07 -15.66 20.23
CA THR A 326 -6.86 -15.10 21.58
C THR A 326 -5.59 -14.23 21.65
N TYR A 327 -4.56 -14.55 20.86
CA TYR A 327 -3.28 -13.84 20.83
C TYR A 327 -3.14 -12.84 19.67
N ALA A 328 -4.19 -12.64 18.86
CA ALA A 328 -4.10 -11.79 17.67
C ALA A 328 -3.81 -10.32 18.01
N ARG A 329 -4.44 -9.78 19.07
CA ARG A 329 -4.17 -8.39 19.51
C ARG A 329 -2.72 -8.23 19.98
N LEU A 330 -2.19 -9.20 20.72
CA LEU A 330 -0.79 -9.20 21.15
C LEU A 330 0.16 -9.15 19.94
N LEU A 331 -0.09 -9.95 18.89
CA LEU A 331 0.71 -9.91 17.65
C LEU A 331 0.68 -8.54 16.96
N GLN A 332 -0.46 -7.85 16.96
CA GLN A 332 -0.58 -6.50 16.40
C GLN A 332 0.30 -5.50 17.15
N HIS A 333 0.29 -5.53 18.49
CA HIS A 333 1.15 -4.63 19.28
C HIS A 333 2.63 -5.03 19.24
N LEU A 334 2.94 -6.32 19.09
CA LEU A 334 4.32 -6.76 18.85
C LEU A 334 4.85 -6.22 17.51
N LYS A 335 4.01 -6.19 16.45
CA LYS A 335 4.35 -5.57 15.16
C LYS A 335 4.71 -4.08 15.31
N SER A 336 3.97 -3.34 16.15
CA SER A 336 4.24 -1.91 16.38
C SER A 336 5.49 -1.67 17.20
N LEU A 337 5.79 -2.54 18.18
CA LEU A 337 7.00 -2.44 19.00
C LEU A 337 8.27 -2.81 18.23
N ASP A 338 8.24 -3.92 17.48
CA ASP A 338 9.38 -4.40 16.70
C ASP A 338 8.93 -5.11 15.41
N LYS A 339 9.17 -4.47 14.27
CA LYS A 339 8.83 -5.03 12.95
C LYS A 339 9.58 -6.33 12.64
N ASN A 340 10.74 -6.56 13.26
CA ASN A 340 11.58 -7.73 12.99
C ASN A 340 11.09 -9.01 13.71
N CYS A 341 10.25 -8.87 14.75
CA CYS A 341 9.80 -10.02 15.53
C CYS A 341 8.86 -10.97 14.75
N LEU A 342 8.13 -10.45 13.76
CA LEU A 342 7.13 -11.21 13.02
C LEU A 342 7.72 -12.27 12.09
N GLY A 343 8.92 -12.05 11.52
CA GLY A 343 9.54 -13.00 10.58
C GLY A 343 9.72 -14.38 11.20
N PRO A 344 10.43 -14.51 12.34
CA PRO A 344 10.56 -15.78 13.06
C PRO A 344 9.23 -16.40 13.50
N LEU A 345 8.25 -15.57 13.92
CA LEU A 345 6.93 -16.03 14.34
C LEU A 345 6.11 -16.62 13.19
N ARG A 346 6.11 -15.94 12.03
CA ARG A 346 5.53 -16.43 10.78
C ARG A 346 6.11 -17.78 10.41
N LYS A 347 7.44 -17.90 10.40
CA LYS A 347 8.13 -19.16 10.09
C LYS A 347 7.80 -20.28 11.06
N ALA A 348 7.72 -20.00 12.36
CA ALA A 348 7.35 -20.98 13.37
C ALA A 348 5.91 -21.52 13.18
N TYR A 349 4.96 -20.62 12.94
CA TYR A 349 3.59 -21.00 12.62
C TYR A 349 3.51 -21.80 11.32
N CYS A 350 4.14 -21.33 10.24
CA CYS A 350 4.19 -22.03 8.96
C CYS A 350 4.75 -23.44 9.13
N SER A 351 5.85 -23.59 9.89
CA SER A 351 6.49 -24.89 10.13
C SER A 351 5.57 -25.86 10.89
N SER A 352 4.85 -25.35 11.90
CA SER A 352 3.92 -26.14 12.71
C SER A 352 2.70 -26.56 11.87
N LEU A 353 2.03 -25.61 11.23
CA LEU A 353 0.83 -25.90 10.42
C LEU A 353 1.13 -26.77 9.21
N LYS A 354 2.30 -26.60 8.57
CA LYS A 354 2.81 -27.48 7.50
C LYS A 354 2.83 -28.94 7.94
N LEU A 355 3.35 -29.22 9.13
CA LEU A 355 3.41 -30.58 9.67
C LEU A 355 2.02 -31.19 9.85
N LEU A 356 1.08 -30.40 10.38
CA LEU A 356 -0.31 -30.82 10.56
C LEU A 356 -0.97 -31.11 9.21
N LEU A 357 -0.97 -30.15 8.27
CA LEU A 357 -1.59 -30.28 6.96
C LEU A 357 -1.03 -31.46 6.15
N ARG A 358 0.29 -31.68 6.19
CA ARG A 358 0.95 -32.84 5.55
C ARG A 358 0.44 -34.16 6.13
N ARG A 359 0.33 -34.24 7.46
CA ARG A 359 -0.16 -35.46 8.12
C ARG A 359 -1.64 -35.70 7.80
N GLU A 360 -2.46 -34.66 7.83
CA GLU A 360 -3.88 -34.75 7.46
C GLU A 360 -4.07 -35.19 6.00
N ALA A 361 -3.38 -34.54 5.06
CA ALA A 361 -3.44 -34.90 3.64
C ALA A 361 -2.98 -36.34 3.41
N ARG A 362 -1.93 -36.78 4.09
CA ARG A 362 -1.42 -38.14 4.01
C ARG A 362 -2.41 -39.18 4.54
N GLU A 363 -2.92 -39.01 5.76
CA GLU A 363 -3.86 -39.98 6.33
C GLU A 363 -5.19 -39.99 5.57
N PHE A 364 -5.65 -38.83 5.11
CA PHE A 364 -6.83 -38.73 4.25
C PHE A 364 -6.61 -39.45 2.91
N SER A 365 -5.46 -39.24 2.27
CA SER A 365 -5.05 -39.94 1.04
C SER A 365 -4.93 -41.44 1.24
N ASN A 366 -4.35 -41.89 2.36
CA ASN A 366 -4.28 -43.31 2.72
C ASN A 366 -5.67 -43.93 2.85
N GLU A 367 -6.58 -43.24 3.55
CA GLU A 367 -7.92 -43.75 3.79
C GLU A 367 -8.79 -43.73 2.54
N LEU A 368 -8.70 -42.71 1.70
CA LEU A 368 -9.36 -42.69 0.39
C LEU A 368 -8.97 -43.92 -0.45
N ARG A 369 -7.67 -44.23 -0.50
CA ARG A 369 -7.16 -45.38 -1.26
C ARG A 369 -7.58 -46.72 -0.63
N ALA A 370 -7.67 -46.80 0.70
CA ALA A 370 -8.08 -48.02 1.40
C ALA A 370 -9.59 -48.28 1.30
N SER A 371 -10.41 -47.23 1.33
CA SER A 371 -11.87 -47.31 1.27
C SER A 371 -12.42 -47.50 -0.15
N THR A 372 -11.67 -47.09 -1.17
CA THR A 372 -12.07 -47.24 -2.57
C THR A 372 -11.81 -48.66 -3.06
N LYS A 373 -12.90 -49.42 -3.30
CA LYS A 373 -12.83 -50.75 -3.92
C LYS A 373 -12.60 -50.59 -5.42
N ALA A 374 -11.35 -50.64 -5.86
CA ALA A 374 -11.00 -50.64 -7.28
C ALA A 374 -10.56 -52.04 -7.73
N SER A 375 -11.24 -52.63 -8.71
CA SER A 375 -10.70 -53.79 -9.42
C SER A 375 -9.46 -53.34 -10.20
N ARG A 376 -8.34 -54.04 -10.00
CA ARG A 376 -7.06 -53.68 -10.62
C ARG A 376 -7.05 -54.18 -12.07
N ASN A 377 -7.75 -53.46 -12.94
CA ASN A 377 -7.73 -53.72 -14.37
C ASN A 377 -6.70 -52.79 -15.02
N THR A 378 -5.44 -53.20 -15.01
CA THR A 378 -4.42 -52.54 -15.84
C THR A 378 -4.97 -52.56 -17.27
N THR A 379 -5.24 -51.40 -17.86
CA THR A 379 -5.55 -51.28 -19.28
C THR A 379 -4.29 -51.65 -20.06
N VAL A 380 -4.04 -52.95 -20.17
CA VAL A 380 -2.99 -53.53 -20.99
C VAL A 380 -3.51 -53.44 -22.42
N TRP A 381 -3.00 -52.48 -23.17
CA TRP A 381 -3.23 -52.30 -24.62
C TRP A 381 -2.97 -53.60 -25.44
N ILE A 382 -2.33 -54.61 -24.83
CA ILE A 382 -1.76 -55.79 -25.50
C ILE A 382 -2.59 -57.09 -25.38
N GLU A 383 -3.40 -57.33 -24.35
CA GLU A 383 -4.10 -58.63 -24.19
C GLU A 383 -5.61 -58.53 -24.42
N GLY A 384 -6.06 -59.17 -25.51
CA GLY A 384 -7.46 -59.29 -25.84
C GLY A 384 -8.17 -60.26 -24.90
N SER A 385 -9.28 -59.81 -24.33
CA SER A 385 -10.42 -60.71 -24.14
C SER A 385 -11.42 -60.39 -25.24
N LEU A 386 -11.50 -61.26 -26.24
CA LEU A 386 -12.61 -61.33 -27.19
C LEU A 386 -13.82 -61.92 -26.42
N GLY A 387 -14.30 -61.19 -25.42
CA GLY A 387 -15.43 -61.56 -24.59
C GLY A 387 -16.52 -60.53 -24.76
N SER A 388 -17.55 -60.88 -25.54
CA SER A 388 -18.79 -60.11 -25.63
C SER A 388 -19.40 -59.97 -24.24
N GLY A 389 -19.45 -58.74 -23.71
CA GLY A 389 -20.09 -58.40 -22.44
C GLY A 389 -19.20 -57.65 -21.46
N GLN A 390 -18.96 -56.35 -21.69
CA GLN A 390 -18.40 -55.46 -20.65
C GLN A 390 -19.04 -54.06 -20.70
N ASN A 391 -20.32 -53.97 -20.36
CA ASN A 391 -20.96 -52.73 -19.88
C ASN A 391 -20.84 -52.56 -18.35
N ALA A 392 -20.09 -53.44 -17.66
CA ALA A 392 -20.02 -53.48 -16.19
C ALA A 392 -18.85 -52.68 -15.57
N ASN A 393 -17.94 -52.10 -16.36
CA ASN A 393 -16.62 -51.69 -15.86
C ASN A 393 -16.38 -50.18 -15.69
N ALA A 394 -17.24 -49.31 -16.23
CA ALA A 394 -17.07 -47.84 -16.11
C ALA A 394 -17.49 -47.29 -14.72
N THR A 395 -18.39 -47.99 -14.03
CA THR A 395 -18.89 -47.64 -12.69
C THR A 395 -17.88 -47.90 -11.58
N ASP A 396 -16.95 -48.83 -11.77
CA ASP A 396 -15.96 -49.18 -10.74
C ASP A 396 -14.77 -48.21 -10.75
N THR A 397 -14.35 -47.75 -11.94
CA THR A 397 -13.25 -46.77 -12.09
C THR A 397 -13.69 -45.34 -11.78
N SER A 398 -14.97 -44.98 -11.95
CA SER A 398 -15.48 -43.65 -11.58
C SER A 398 -15.29 -43.35 -10.08
N THR A 399 -15.35 -44.37 -9.22
CA THR A 399 -15.12 -44.23 -7.77
C THR A 399 -13.70 -43.74 -7.43
N VAL A 400 -12.72 -44.06 -8.27
CA VAL A 400 -11.32 -43.62 -8.14
C VAL A 400 -11.19 -42.14 -8.50
N SER A 401 -11.81 -41.73 -9.61
CA SER A 401 -11.90 -40.31 -9.99
C SER A 401 -12.65 -39.49 -8.94
N ASP A 402 -13.71 -40.05 -8.34
CA ASP A 402 -14.46 -39.43 -7.25
C ASP A 402 -13.61 -39.30 -5.98
N ALA A 403 -12.75 -40.27 -5.67
CA ALA A 403 -11.81 -40.18 -4.55
C ALA A 403 -10.83 -39.01 -4.74
N TYR A 404 -10.28 -38.85 -5.95
CA TYR A 404 -9.45 -37.70 -6.30
C TYR A 404 -10.24 -36.37 -6.19
N ALA A 405 -11.46 -36.32 -6.73
CA ALA A 405 -12.32 -35.15 -6.64
C ALA A 405 -12.66 -34.79 -5.18
N LYS A 406 -12.91 -35.78 -4.32
CA LYS A 406 -13.15 -35.59 -2.88
C LYS A 406 -11.94 -34.99 -2.18
N MET A 407 -10.73 -35.43 -2.51
CA MET A 407 -9.50 -34.84 -1.97
C MET A 407 -9.41 -33.35 -2.28
N LEU A 408 -9.64 -32.96 -3.54
CA LEU A 408 -9.65 -31.55 -3.94
C LEU A 408 -10.80 -30.78 -3.28
N THR A 409 -11.99 -31.36 -3.21
CA THR A 409 -13.18 -30.72 -2.60
C THR A 409 -12.98 -30.37 -1.13
N ILE A 410 -12.23 -31.19 -0.39
CA ILE A 410 -11.97 -30.99 1.04
C ILE A 410 -10.78 -30.07 1.27
N PHE A 411 -9.65 -30.33 0.62
CA PHE A 411 -8.42 -29.59 0.91
C PHE A 411 -8.35 -28.25 0.21
N ILE A 412 -8.87 -28.08 -1.01
CA ILE A 412 -8.75 -26.77 -1.69
C ILE A 412 -9.41 -25.64 -0.86
N PRO A 413 -10.66 -25.76 -0.37
CA PRO A 413 -11.25 -24.73 0.49
C PRO A 413 -10.48 -24.56 1.81
N LEU A 414 -10.02 -25.66 2.42
CA LEU A 414 -9.24 -25.60 3.65
C LEU A 414 -7.95 -24.79 3.47
N LEU A 415 -7.21 -25.04 2.38
CA LEU A 415 -5.96 -24.33 2.07
C LEU A 415 -6.19 -22.85 1.78
N VAL A 416 -7.29 -22.50 1.11
CA VAL A 416 -7.70 -21.09 0.91
C VAL A 416 -8.00 -20.43 2.25
N ASP A 417 -8.78 -21.09 3.10
CA ASP A 417 -9.16 -20.57 4.41
C ASP A 417 -7.95 -20.42 5.33
N GLU A 418 -7.01 -21.38 5.32
CA GLU A 418 -5.75 -21.30 6.09
C GLU A 418 -4.85 -20.18 5.59
N SER A 419 -4.74 -20.00 4.27
CA SER A 419 -3.95 -18.92 3.69
C SER A 419 -4.52 -17.55 4.06
N SER A 420 -5.85 -17.40 4.01
CA SER A 420 -6.55 -16.19 4.43
C SER A 420 -6.38 -15.95 5.93
N PHE A 421 -6.61 -16.97 6.76
CA PHE A 421 -6.42 -16.86 8.20
C PHE A 421 -4.99 -16.45 8.56
N PHE A 422 -3.99 -17.10 7.96
CA PHE A 422 -2.58 -16.79 8.16
C PHE A 422 -2.25 -15.33 7.81
N ALA A 423 -2.72 -14.84 6.66
CA ALA A 423 -2.47 -13.46 6.23
C ALA A 423 -2.98 -12.44 7.26
N HIS A 424 -4.21 -12.62 7.74
CA HIS A 424 -4.81 -11.73 8.74
C HIS A 424 -4.17 -11.89 10.12
N PHE A 425 -3.99 -13.12 10.59
CA PHE A 425 -3.44 -13.42 11.92
C PHE A 425 -2.00 -12.93 12.07
N MET A 426 -1.17 -13.09 11.02
CA MET A 426 0.24 -12.66 11.02
C MET A 426 0.46 -11.22 10.54
N CYS A 427 -0.61 -10.40 10.56
CA CYS A 427 -0.57 -8.96 10.35
C CYS A 427 0.07 -8.53 9.02
N PHE A 428 -0.19 -9.26 7.93
CA PHE A 428 0.17 -8.83 6.58
C PHE A 428 -0.81 -7.75 6.10
N GLU A 429 -0.31 -6.66 5.51
CA GLU A 429 -1.14 -5.62 4.91
C GLU A 429 -1.43 -6.03 3.47
N VAL A 430 -2.52 -6.78 3.28
CA VAL A 430 -2.99 -7.14 1.94
C VAL A 430 -3.84 -5.97 1.43
N PRO A 431 -3.42 -5.25 0.37
CA PRO A 431 -4.25 -4.19 -0.19
C PRO A 431 -5.53 -4.81 -0.76
N THR A 432 -6.68 -4.33 -0.28
CA THR A 432 -8.00 -4.85 -0.68
C THR A 432 -8.37 -4.54 -2.12
N LEU A 433 -7.67 -3.61 -2.78
CA LEU A 433 -7.84 -3.23 -4.19
C LEU A 433 -6.48 -2.78 -4.77
N VAL A 434 -5.86 -3.59 -5.63
CA VAL A 434 -4.72 -3.17 -6.46
C VAL A 434 -5.28 -2.72 -7.82
N PRO A 435 -5.07 -1.47 -8.27
CA PRO A 435 -5.38 -1.08 -9.64
C PRO A 435 -4.52 -1.90 -10.62
N PRO A 436 -5.05 -2.31 -11.78
CA PRO A 436 -4.30 -3.11 -12.73
C PRO A 436 -3.10 -2.31 -13.24
N GLY A 437 -1.89 -2.67 -12.80
CA GLY A 437 -0.63 -1.99 -13.15
C GLY A 437 0.29 -1.62 -11.98
N GLY A 438 -0.14 -1.79 -10.73
CA GLY A 438 0.70 -1.54 -9.56
C GLY A 438 1.71 -2.67 -9.30
N LYS A 439 3.00 -2.32 -9.09
CA LYS A 439 4.03 -3.26 -8.62
C LYS A 439 3.49 -4.05 -7.42
N THR A 440 3.62 -5.38 -7.44
CA THR A 440 3.31 -6.23 -6.27
C THR A 440 4.00 -5.66 -5.05
N SER A 441 3.22 -5.28 -4.04
CA SER A 441 3.74 -4.76 -2.76
C SER A 441 4.76 -5.75 -2.19
N ALA A 442 5.86 -5.26 -1.62
CA ALA A 442 6.88 -6.10 -0.97
C ALA A 442 6.27 -7.02 0.10
N GLU A 443 5.18 -6.61 0.74
CA GLU A 443 4.44 -7.43 1.69
C GLU A 443 3.69 -8.59 1.03
N LEU A 444 3.14 -8.40 -0.17
CA LEU A 444 2.49 -9.47 -0.93
C LEU A 444 3.53 -10.53 -1.35
N ALA A 445 4.74 -10.10 -1.70
CA ALA A 445 5.84 -11.02 -1.99
C ALA A 445 6.25 -11.82 -0.75
N ALA A 446 6.41 -11.18 0.40
CA ALA A 446 6.73 -11.84 1.67
C ALA A 446 5.61 -12.79 2.14
N LEU A 447 4.34 -12.45 1.90
CA LEU A 447 3.20 -13.32 2.14
C LEU A 447 3.28 -14.57 1.26
N ASN A 448 3.51 -14.38 -0.04
CA ASN A 448 3.63 -15.50 -0.98
C ASN A 448 4.79 -16.42 -0.62
N GLU A 449 5.95 -15.89 -0.21
CA GLU A 449 7.09 -16.69 0.24
C GLU A 449 6.74 -17.49 1.52
N SER A 450 6.04 -16.86 2.47
CA SER A 450 5.62 -17.53 3.72
C SER A 450 4.57 -18.61 3.46
N LEU A 451 3.61 -18.37 2.57
CA LEU A 451 2.60 -19.35 2.15
C LEU A 451 3.24 -20.50 1.37
N GLN A 452 4.22 -20.20 0.52
CA GLN A 452 4.99 -21.22 -0.17
C GLN A 452 5.74 -22.11 0.83
N ASP A 453 6.39 -21.54 1.84
CA ASP A 453 7.01 -22.35 2.89
C ASP A 453 5.97 -23.19 3.66
N LEU A 454 4.83 -22.62 4.04
CA LEU A 454 3.76 -23.31 4.77
C LEU A 454 3.23 -24.54 4.03
N LEU A 455 3.04 -24.43 2.72
CA LEU A 455 2.39 -25.47 1.92
C LEU A 455 3.38 -26.31 1.12
N ASN A 456 4.67 -26.01 1.19
CA ASN A 456 5.69 -26.78 0.50
C ASN A 456 5.65 -28.27 0.88
N GLY A 457 5.67 -29.11 -0.13
CA GLY A 457 5.69 -30.56 -0.01
C GLY A 457 4.29 -31.18 0.03
N ILE A 458 3.23 -30.41 0.30
CA ILE A 458 1.86 -30.97 0.37
C ILE A 458 1.45 -31.66 -0.93
N GLN A 459 1.96 -31.18 -2.07
CA GLN A 459 1.75 -31.78 -3.38
C GLN A 459 2.08 -33.28 -3.43
N GLU A 460 3.06 -33.74 -2.65
CA GLU A 460 3.45 -35.15 -2.61
C GLU A 460 2.32 -36.05 -2.06
N ASP A 461 1.52 -35.57 -1.11
CA ASP A 461 0.39 -36.34 -0.58
C ASP A 461 -0.76 -36.44 -1.59
N PHE A 462 -0.94 -35.42 -2.44
CA PHE A 462 -1.88 -35.45 -3.57
C PHE A 462 -1.35 -36.32 -4.72
N TYR A 463 -0.05 -36.26 -5.02
CA TYR A 463 0.60 -37.15 -6.00
C TYR A 463 0.41 -38.61 -5.63
N ALA A 464 0.39 -38.96 -4.35
CA ALA A 464 0.12 -40.33 -3.93
C ALA A 464 -1.25 -40.86 -4.41
N VAL A 465 -2.28 -40.00 -4.52
CA VAL A 465 -3.59 -40.37 -5.06
C VAL A 465 -3.54 -40.45 -6.59
N VAL A 466 -2.90 -39.47 -7.24
CA VAL A 466 -2.74 -39.45 -8.70
C VAL A 466 -1.97 -40.68 -9.18
N ASP A 467 -0.82 -40.97 -8.57
CA ASP A 467 0.04 -42.11 -8.89
C ASP A 467 -0.65 -43.45 -8.59
N TRP A 468 -1.51 -43.50 -7.57
CA TRP A 468 -2.32 -44.68 -7.28
C TRP A 468 -3.41 -44.90 -8.33
N ALA A 469 -4.13 -43.84 -8.71
CA ALA A 469 -5.16 -43.90 -9.75
C ALA A 469 -4.55 -44.32 -11.11
N TYR A 470 -3.40 -43.74 -11.48
CA TYR A 470 -2.67 -44.13 -12.69
C TYR A 470 -2.26 -45.61 -12.71
N LYS A 471 -1.86 -46.17 -11.56
CA LYS A 471 -1.53 -47.60 -11.43
C LYS A 471 -2.75 -48.52 -11.54
N ILE A 472 -3.96 -48.00 -11.36
CA ILE A 472 -5.20 -48.75 -11.55
C ILE A 472 -5.56 -48.74 -13.03
N ASP A 473 -5.76 -47.56 -13.61
CA ASP A 473 -6.08 -47.37 -15.03
C ASP A 473 -5.49 -46.04 -15.51
N PRO A 474 -4.54 -46.02 -16.48
CA PRO A 474 -3.98 -44.79 -17.03
C PRO A 474 -5.02 -43.82 -17.62
N LEU A 475 -6.18 -44.33 -18.05
CA LEU A 475 -7.25 -43.50 -18.60
C LEU A 475 -7.90 -42.59 -17.55
N LEU A 476 -7.77 -42.91 -16.27
CA LEU A 476 -8.24 -42.06 -15.17
C LEU A 476 -7.57 -40.68 -15.18
N CYS A 477 -6.37 -40.56 -15.75
CA CYS A 477 -5.70 -39.27 -15.95
C CYS A 477 -6.57 -38.28 -16.73
N ILE A 478 -7.39 -38.74 -17.69
CA ILE A 478 -8.31 -37.88 -18.44
C ILE A 478 -9.29 -37.23 -17.47
N SER A 479 -9.99 -38.05 -16.67
CA SER A 479 -10.97 -37.58 -15.71
C SER A 479 -10.36 -36.67 -14.62
N MET A 480 -9.18 -37.03 -14.09
CA MET A 480 -8.49 -36.25 -13.06
C MET A 480 -7.98 -34.91 -13.62
N HIS A 481 -7.50 -34.90 -14.87
CA HIS A 481 -7.06 -33.68 -15.54
C HIS A 481 -8.20 -32.67 -15.66
N GLY A 482 -9.37 -33.10 -16.14
CA GLY A 482 -10.50 -32.19 -16.26
C GLY A 482 -11.11 -31.76 -14.93
N ILE A 483 -11.09 -32.61 -13.90
CA ILE A 483 -11.43 -32.18 -12.53
C ILE A 483 -10.47 -31.06 -12.10
N THR A 484 -9.16 -31.23 -12.30
CA THR A 484 -8.14 -30.24 -11.93
C THR A 484 -8.33 -28.92 -12.67
N GLU A 485 -8.61 -28.97 -13.97
CA GLU A 485 -8.88 -27.78 -14.77
C GLU A 485 -10.15 -27.04 -14.36
N ARG A 486 -11.17 -27.75 -13.90
CA ARG A 486 -12.38 -27.13 -13.34
C ARG A 486 -12.06 -26.31 -12.09
N TYR A 487 -11.13 -26.78 -11.25
CA TYR A 487 -10.65 -26.01 -10.11
C TYR A 487 -9.77 -24.83 -10.52
N LEU A 488 -8.92 -24.99 -11.55
CA LEU A 488 -8.07 -23.91 -12.08
C LEU A 488 -8.88 -22.78 -12.74
N SER A 489 -9.99 -23.12 -13.40
CA SER A 489 -10.89 -22.15 -14.05
C SER A 489 -11.91 -21.53 -13.09
N GLY A 490 -12.02 -22.04 -11.86
CA GLY A 490 -12.93 -21.51 -10.85
C GLY A 490 -12.43 -20.21 -10.21
N GLN A 491 -13.32 -19.24 -10.02
CA GLN A 491 -13.05 -17.94 -9.36
C GLN A 491 -12.37 -18.04 -7.97
N LYS A 492 -12.50 -19.18 -7.28
CA LYS A 492 -11.84 -19.40 -5.96
C LYS A 492 -10.32 -19.61 -6.07
N ALA A 493 -9.79 -20.01 -7.22
CA ALA A 493 -8.35 -20.16 -7.45
C ALA A 493 -7.64 -18.79 -7.64
N ASP A 494 -8.40 -17.73 -7.95
CA ASP A 494 -7.86 -16.38 -8.12
C ASP A 494 -7.55 -15.68 -6.79
N ALA A 495 -8.19 -16.10 -5.69
CA ALA A 495 -7.99 -15.52 -4.37
C ALA A 495 -6.74 -16.04 -3.62
N ALA A 496 -6.16 -17.17 -4.05
CA ALA A 496 -4.98 -17.76 -3.41
C ALA A 496 -4.00 -18.23 -4.49
N GLY A 497 -3.07 -17.37 -4.90
CA GLY A 497 -2.08 -17.65 -5.95
C GLY A 497 -1.32 -18.97 -5.74
N PHE A 498 -1.14 -19.41 -4.48
CA PHE A 498 -0.53 -20.70 -4.17
C PHE A 498 -1.42 -21.91 -4.53
N VAL A 499 -2.73 -21.86 -4.30
CA VAL A 499 -3.64 -22.96 -4.68
C VAL A 499 -3.58 -23.21 -6.18
N ARG A 500 -3.42 -22.15 -6.98
CA ARG A 500 -3.18 -22.26 -8.41
C ARG A 500 -1.86 -22.96 -8.75
N LEU A 501 -0.80 -22.73 -7.98
CA LEU A 501 0.48 -23.45 -8.15
C LEU A 501 0.30 -24.95 -7.86
N LEU A 502 -0.33 -25.32 -6.73
CA LEU A 502 -0.60 -26.72 -6.40
C LEU A 502 -1.44 -27.42 -7.48
N LEU A 503 -2.50 -26.77 -7.95
CA LEU A 503 -3.33 -27.32 -9.02
C LEU A 503 -2.58 -27.41 -10.36
N GLY A 504 -1.69 -26.45 -10.65
CA GLY A 504 -0.81 -26.49 -11.81
C GLY A 504 0.19 -27.65 -11.76
N ASP A 505 0.79 -27.88 -10.60
CA ASP A 505 1.69 -29.01 -10.30
C ASP A 505 0.96 -30.35 -10.50
N LEU A 506 -0.27 -30.47 -9.98
CA LEU A 506 -1.12 -31.65 -10.18
C LEU A 506 -1.47 -31.86 -11.66
N LYS A 507 -1.89 -30.81 -12.36
CA LYS A 507 -2.19 -30.86 -13.80
C LYS A 507 -0.95 -31.34 -14.57
N SER A 508 0.22 -30.78 -14.30
CA SER A 508 1.50 -31.17 -14.91
C SER A 508 1.82 -32.65 -14.65
N ARG A 509 1.71 -33.11 -13.40
CA ARG A 509 1.95 -34.52 -13.03
C ARG A 509 1.02 -35.47 -13.77
N ILE A 510 -0.27 -35.14 -13.84
CA ILE A 510 -1.28 -35.93 -14.55
C ILE A 510 -0.96 -35.99 -16.05
N SER A 511 -0.65 -34.85 -16.67
CA SER A 511 -0.30 -34.78 -18.09
C SER A 511 0.96 -35.60 -18.41
N VAL A 512 2.00 -35.53 -17.58
CA VAL A 512 3.23 -36.33 -17.76
C VAL A 512 2.93 -37.83 -17.70
N GLN A 513 2.09 -38.27 -16.77
CA GLN A 513 1.71 -39.68 -16.65
C GLN A 513 0.87 -40.17 -17.83
N PHE A 514 -0.08 -39.35 -18.29
CA PHE A 514 -0.88 -39.68 -19.45
C PHE A 514 -0.04 -39.72 -20.72
N SER A 515 0.84 -38.73 -20.94
CA SER A 515 1.78 -38.73 -22.06
C SER A 515 2.68 -39.95 -22.06
N ARG A 516 3.15 -40.40 -20.89
CA ARG A 516 3.92 -41.65 -20.78
C ARG A 516 3.12 -42.88 -21.23
N PHE A 517 1.83 -42.94 -20.92
CA PHE A 517 0.96 -44.01 -21.40
C PHE A 517 0.79 -43.94 -22.93
N VAL A 518 0.57 -42.74 -23.48
CA VAL A 518 0.44 -42.51 -24.92
C VAL A 518 1.73 -42.91 -25.64
N ASP A 519 2.89 -42.50 -25.12
CA ASP A 519 4.21 -42.82 -25.67
C ASP A 519 4.48 -44.32 -25.69
N GLU A 520 4.15 -45.03 -24.60
CA GLU A 520 4.30 -46.48 -24.55
C GLU A 520 3.37 -47.16 -25.56
N ALA A 521 2.10 -46.77 -25.65
CA ALA A 521 1.17 -47.35 -26.62
C ALA A 521 1.60 -47.05 -28.07
N CYS A 522 2.12 -45.86 -28.36
CA CYS A 522 2.72 -45.51 -29.65
C CYS A 522 3.96 -46.35 -29.98
N LEU A 523 4.85 -46.56 -29.01
CA LEU A 523 6.03 -47.42 -29.18
C LEU A 523 5.64 -48.86 -29.49
N GLN A 524 4.55 -49.36 -28.89
CA GLN A 524 4.01 -50.69 -29.20
C GLN A 524 3.43 -50.77 -30.62
N ILE A 525 2.83 -49.68 -31.13
CA ILE A 525 2.43 -49.58 -32.55
C ILE A 525 3.67 -49.67 -33.44
N GLU A 526 4.71 -48.86 -33.19
CA GLU A 526 5.93 -48.81 -34.01
C GLU A 526 6.70 -50.14 -34.05
N ARG A 527 6.66 -50.90 -32.94
CA ARG A 527 7.26 -52.24 -32.82
C ARG A 527 6.47 -53.34 -33.53
N THR A 528 5.31 -53.03 -34.10
CA THR A 528 4.51 -54.01 -34.85
C THR A 528 5.27 -54.42 -36.10
N GLU A 529 5.88 -55.59 -36.08
CA GLU A 529 6.55 -56.19 -37.23
C GLU A 529 5.61 -57.10 -38.02
N ARG A 530 5.85 -57.19 -39.33
CA ARG A 530 5.11 -58.10 -40.21
C ARG A 530 5.57 -59.54 -39.98
N THR A 531 4.80 -60.32 -39.23
CA THR A 531 5.05 -61.77 -39.17
C THR A 531 4.73 -62.35 -40.56
N ILE A 532 5.61 -63.22 -41.09
CA ILE A 532 5.65 -63.73 -42.48
C ILE A 532 4.32 -64.39 -42.97
N ARG A 533 3.29 -64.51 -42.11
CA ARG A 533 1.94 -65.04 -42.42
C ARG A 533 0.78 -64.03 -42.26
N GLN A 534 1.01 -62.79 -41.82
CA GLN A 534 -0.06 -61.79 -41.67
C GLN A 534 -0.33 -61.10 -43.01
N MET A 535 -1.25 -61.68 -43.78
CA MET A 535 -1.98 -60.98 -44.84
C MET A 535 -3.33 -60.55 -44.23
N GLY A 536 -3.49 -59.26 -43.92
CA GLY A 536 -4.74 -58.72 -43.38
C GLY A 536 -4.56 -57.48 -42.50
N VAL A 537 -5.64 -57.07 -41.84
CA VAL A 537 -5.74 -55.87 -41.00
C VAL A 537 -4.81 -55.97 -39.78
N LEU A 538 -4.04 -54.91 -39.54
CA LEU A 538 -3.14 -54.79 -38.39
C LEU A 538 -3.94 -54.69 -37.09
N SER A 539 -3.57 -55.50 -36.10
CA SER A 539 -4.34 -55.64 -34.85
C SER A 539 -4.49 -54.36 -34.04
N TYR A 540 -3.59 -53.39 -34.18
CA TYR A 540 -3.69 -52.11 -33.49
C TYR A 540 -4.84 -51.23 -33.99
N ILE A 541 -5.35 -51.46 -35.21
CA ILE A 541 -6.46 -50.68 -35.81
C ILE A 541 -7.77 -50.87 -35.04
N PRO A 542 -8.32 -52.08 -34.89
CA PRO A 542 -9.55 -52.28 -34.10
C PRO A 542 -9.33 -52.02 -32.59
N ARG A 543 -8.11 -52.20 -32.09
CA ARG A 543 -7.75 -51.88 -30.70
C ARG A 543 -7.81 -50.37 -30.43
N PHE A 544 -7.37 -49.55 -31.37
CA PHE A 544 -7.46 -48.10 -31.27
C PHE A 544 -8.91 -47.62 -31.14
N ALA A 545 -9.83 -48.15 -31.94
CA ALA A 545 -11.24 -47.78 -31.84
C ALA A 545 -11.85 -48.14 -30.46
N THR A 546 -11.47 -49.28 -29.91
CA THR A 546 -11.88 -49.69 -28.55
C THR A 546 -11.30 -48.73 -27.49
N LEU A 547 -10.03 -48.38 -27.62
CA LEU A 547 -9.35 -47.42 -26.74
C LEU A 547 -10.00 -46.04 -26.81
N ALA A 548 -10.23 -45.52 -28.02
CA ALA A 548 -10.86 -44.22 -28.25
C ALA A 548 -12.27 -44.17 -27.64
N THR A 549 -13.06 -45.23 -27.81
CA THR A 549 -14.38 -45.35 -27.16
C THR A 549 -14.28 -45.22 -25.64
N ARG A 550 -13.30 -45.89 -25.01
CA ARG A 550 -13.06 -45.77 -23.57
C ARG A 550 -12.56 -44.38 -23.17
N MET A 551 -11.66 -43.78 -23.95
CA MET A 551 -11.15 -42.44 -23.69
C MET A 551 -12.29 -41.41 -23.70
N GLU A 552 -13.21 -41.47 -24.66
CA GLU A 552 -14.38 -40.58 -24.72
C GLU A 552 -15.32 -40.72 -23.52
N GLN A 553 -15.47 -41.92 -22.93
CA GLN A 553 -16.29 -42.11 -21.74
C GLN A 553 -15.78 -41.27 -20.54
N TYR A 554 -14.46 -41.09 -20.41
CA TYR A 554 -13.85 -40.33 -19.31
C TYR A 554 -13.84 -38.81 -19.54
N ILE A 555 -14.18 -38.32 -20.74
CA ILE A 555 -14.14 -36.89 -21.09
C ILE A 555 -15.40 -36.14 -20.64
N SER A 556 -16.54 -36.80 -20.47
CA SER A 556 -17.89 -36.23 -20.23
C SER A 556 -17.93 -34.90 -19.46
N GLY A 557 -17.81 -33.76 -20.16
CA GLY A 557 -17.88 -32.39 -19.61
C GLY A 557 -16.54 -31.72 -19.22
N GLN A 558 -15.40 -32.25 -19.66
CA GLN A 558 -14.05 -31.81 -19.34
C GLN A 558 -13.29 -31.27 -20.56
N SER A 559 -12.10 -30.67 -20.37
CA SER A 559 -11.27 -30.23 -21.50
C SER A 559 -10.81 -31.41 -22.36
N ARG A 560 -10.92 -31.23 -23.67
CA ARG A 560 -10.55 -32.23 -24.68
C ARG A 560 -9.10 -32.14 -25.12
N ASP A 561 -8.38 -31.06 -24.78
CA ASP A 561 -7.06 -30.75 -25.34
C ASP A 561 -6.06 -31.91 -25.16
N LEU A 562 -6.05 -32.52 -23.98
CA LEU A 562 -5.15 -33.64 -23.66
C LEU A 562 -5.44 -34.88 -24.51
N VAL A 563 -6.72 -35.18 -24.74
CA VAL A 563 -7.17 -36.35 -25.49
C VAL A 563 -7.01 -36.12 -27.00
N ASP A 564 -7.38 -34.94 -27.50
CA ASP A 564 -7.27 -34.61 -28.92
C ASP A 564 -5.80 -34.57 -29.39
N GLN A 565 -4.88 -34.10 -28.54
CA GLN A 565 -3.43 -34.20 -28.78
C GLN A 565 -2.97 -35.67 -28.85
N SER A 566 -3.52 -36.52 -27.97
CA SER A 566 -3.18 -37.94 -27.93
C SER A 566 -3.70 -38.68 -29.16
N TYR A 567 -4.92 -38.39 -29.63
CA TYR A 567 -5.42 -38.93 -30.90
C TYR A 567 -4.56 -38.52 -32.08
N THR A 568 -4.13 -37.26 -32.13
CA THR A 568 -3.22 -36.77 -33.17
C THR A 568 -1.93 -37.59 -33.21
N LYS A 569 -1.36 -37.87 -32.03
CA LYS A 569 -0.15 -38.68 -31.89
C LYS A 569 -0.37 -40.15 -32.25
N PHE A 570 -1.43 -40.76 -31.73
CA PHE A 570 -1.78 -42.16 -32.01
C PHE A 570 -1.98 -42.39 -33.49
N VAL A 571 -2.88 -41.64 -34.13
CA VAL A 571 -3.24 -41.84 -35.53
C VAL A 571 -2.05 -41.52 -36.44
N GLY A 572 -1.30 -40.45 -36.17
CA GLY A 572 -0.12 -40.11 -36.93
C GLY A 572 0.93 -41.24 -36.95
N ILE A 573 1.20 -41.85 -35.78
CA ILE A 573 2.13 -42.97 -35.66
C ILE A 573 1.56 -44.25 -36.29
N MET A 574 0.24 -44.50 -36.15
CA MET A 574 -0.44 -45.62 -36.81
C MET A 574 -0.29 -45.55 -38.33
N PHE A 575 -0.58 -44.42 -38.96
CA PHE A 575 -0.48 -44.28 -40.42
C PHE A 575 0.97 -44.34 -40.89
N ALA A 576 1.91 -43.66 -40.22
CA ALA A 576 3.32 -43.74 -40.56
C ALA A 576 3.86 -45.18 -40.46
N THR A 577 3.45 -45.92 -39.43
CA THR A 577 3.84 -47.33 -39.25
C THR A 577 3.17 -48.23 -40.30
N LEU A 578 1.89 -48.01 -40.61
CA LEU A 578 1.17 -48.72 -41.67
C LEU A 578 1.88 -48.59 -43.03
N GLU A 579 2.20 -47.36 -43.42
CA GLU A 579 2.92 -47.05 -44.67
C GLU A 579 4.31 -47.71 -44.70
N LYS A 580 5.06 -47.62 -43.58
CA LYS A 580 6.37 -48.27 -43.46
C LYS A 580 6.28 -49.79 -43.61
N ILE A 581 5.28 -50.42 -42.99
CA ILE A 581 5.05 -51.87 -43.12
C ILE A 581 4.65 -52.23 -44.55
N ALA A 582 3.79 -51.43 -45.20
CA ALA A 582 3.34 -51.67 -46.57
C ALA A 582 4.50 -51.67 -47.59
N GLN A 583 5.54 -50.85 -47.35
CA GLN A 583 6.74 -50.77 -48.18
C GLN A 583 7.64 -52.02 -48.09
N THR A 584 7.48 -52.88 -47.07
CA THR A 584 8.29 -54.11 -46.92
C THR A 584 8.03 -55.15 -48.01
N ASP A 585 6.87 -55.13 -48.66
CA ASP A 585 6.53 -56.00 -49.81
C ASP A 585 5.92 -55.15 -50.94
N PRO A 586 6.75 -54.63 -51.85
CA PRO A 586 6.31 -53.76 -52.95
C PRO A 586 5.25 -54.37 -53.86
N LYS A 587 5.07 -55.70 -53.87
CA LYS A 587 4.09 -56.38 -54.73
C LYS A 587 2.66 -56.24 -54.22
N ASN A 588 2.49 -56.10 -52.91
CA ASN A 588 1.19 -56.08 -52.24
C ASN A 588 0.92 -54.78 -51.46
N THR A 589 1.77 -53.75 -51.61
CA THR A 589 1.67 -52.47 -50.89
C THR A 589 0.27 -51.86 -50.98
N ASP A 590 -0.22 -51.58 -52.18
CA ASP A 590 -1.51 -50.88 -52.33
C ASP A 590 -2.69 -51.71 -51.80
N MET A 591 -2.63 -53.04 -51.96
CA MET A 591 -3.67 -53.94 -51.46
C MET A 591 -3.72 -53.95 -49.92
N PHE A 592 -2.54 -54.01 -49.30
CA PHE A 592 -2.42 -53.98 -47.85
C PHE A 592 -2.90 -52.64 -47.26
N LEU A 593 -2.56 -51.52 -47.90
CA LEU A 593 -3.04 -50.19 -47.50
C LEU A 593 -4.56 -50.08 -47.62
N LEU A 594 -5.15 -50.56 -48.71
CA LEU A 594 -6.60 -50.56 -48.91
C LEU A 594 -7.35 -51.27 -47.78
N GLU A 595 -6.95 -52.50 -47.46
CA GLU A 595 -7.61 -53.29 -46.41
C GLU A 595 -7.51 -52.62 -45.04
N ASN A 596 -6.36 -52.04 -44.71
CA ASN A 596 -6.12 -51.42 -43.40
C ASN A 596 -6.81 -50.06 -43.26
N TYR A 597 -6.78 -49.20 -44.28
CA TYR A 597 -7.51 -47.92 -44.24
C TYR A 597 -9.03 -48.15 -44.22
N ALA A 598 -9.55 -49.13 -44.98
CA ALA A 598 -10.96 -49.50 -44.91
C ALA A 598 -11.35 -50.02 -43.51
N ALA A 599 -10.52 -50.86 -42.91
CA ALA A 599 -10.76 -51.34 -41.54
C ALA A 599 -10.71 -50.20 -40.51
N PHE A 600 -9.82 -49.23 -40.69
CA PHE A 600 -9.75 -48.04 -39.83
C PHE A 600 -11.01 -47.19 -39.94
N GLN A 601 -11.48 -46.92 -41.16
CA GLN A 601 -12.74 -46.20 -41.41
C GLN A 601 -13.92 -46.94 -40.76
N ASN A 602 -14.08 -48.23 -41.03
CA ASN A 602 -15.18 -49.03 -40.47
C ASN A 602 -15.16 -49.05 -38.94
N SER A 603 -13.98 -49.12 -38.33
CA SER A 603 -13.84 -49.18 -36.87
C SER A 603 -14.11 -47.83 -36.18
N LEU A 604 -13.90 -46.70 -36.87
CA LEU A 604 -14.03 -45.36 -36.30
C LEU A 604 -15.29 -44.62 -36.72
N TYR A 605 -16.13 -45.18 -37.61
CA TYR A 605 -17.30 -44.52 -38.17
C TYR A 605 -18.17 -43.83 -37.09
N ASP A 606 -18.57 -44.57 -36.05
CA ASP A 606 -19.43 -44.02 -35.00
C ASP A 606 -18.73 -42.91 -34.19
N LEU A 607 -17.44 -43.09 -33.88
CA LEU A 607 -16.64 -42.11 -33.14
C LEU A 607 -16.36 -40.84 -33.95
N ALA A 608 -16.12 -40.97 -35.25
CA ALA A 608 -15.89 -39.85 -36.16
C ALA A 608 -17.11 -38.93 -36.28
N ASN A 609 -18.32 -39.48 -36.15
CA ASN A 609 -19.56 -38.70 -36.18
C ASN A 609 -19.73 -37.79 -34.95
N ILE A 610 -19.10 -38.14 -33.82
CA ILE A 610 -19.24 -37.40 -32.55
C ILE A 610 -17.97 -36.67 -32.12
N VAL A 611 -16.79 -37.09 -32.60
CA VAL A 611 -15.49 -36.52 -32.24
C VAL A 611 -14.84 -35.82 -33.45
N PRO A 612 -14.74 -34.47 -33.46
CA PRO A 612 -14.24 -33.71 -34.61
C PRO A 612 -12.80 -34.07 -35.04
N ILE A 613 -11.90 -34.28 -34.08
CA ILE A 613 -10.50 -34.61 -34.39
C ILE A 613 -10.39 -36.00 -35.06
N LEU A 614 -11.23 -36.96 -34.68
CA LEU A 614 -11.28 -38.28 -35.30
C LEU A 614 -11.95 -38.22 -36.68
N ALA A 615 -12.92 -37.32 -36.88
CA ALA A 615 -13.51 -37.06 -38.20
C ALA A 615 -12.45 -36.61 -39.23
N LYS A 616 -11.53 -35.73 -38.82
CA LYS A 616 -10.40 -35.31 -39.66
C LYS A 616 -9.59 -36.52 -40.12
N PHE A 617 -9.21 -37.39 -39.20
CA PHE A 617 -8.42 -38.58 -39.51
C PHE A 617 -9.20 -39.65 -40.30
N TYR A 618 -10.51 -39.73 -40.10
CA TYR A 618 -11.39 -40.56 -40.92
C TYR A 618 -11.35 -40.11 -42.39
N HIS A 619 -11.42 -38.79 -42.64
CA HIS A 619 -11.30 -38.25 -44.00
C HIS A 619 -9.91 -38.46 -44.60
N GLU A 620 -8.85 -38.29 -43.81
CA GLU A 620 -7.47 -38.57 -44.25
C GLU A 620 -7.28 -40.04 -44.64
N ALA A 621 -7.79 -40.98 -43.83
CA ALA A 621 -7.82 -42.41 -44.20
C ALA A 621 -8.64 -42.67 -45.47
N SER A 622 -9.74 -41.94 -45.66
CA SER A 622 -10.58 -42.05 -46.86
C SER A 622 -9.82 -41.62 -48.11
N GLU A 623 -9.09 -40.52 -48.04
CA GLU A 623 -8.27 -40.05 -49.14
C GLU A 623 -7.12 -41.02 -49.44
N ALA A 624 -6.42 -41.51 -48.41
CA ALA A 624 -5.34 -42.48 -48.56
C ALA A 624 -5.84 -43.81 -49.16
N TYR A 625 -7.03 -44.28 -48.75
CA TYR A 625 -7.72 -45.42 -49.35
C TYR A 625 -8.00 -45.21 -50.84
N GLU A 626 -8.56 -44.06 -51.23
CA GLU A 626 -8.85 -43.72 -52.62
C GLU A 626 -7.58 -43.63 -53.49
N GLN A 627 -6.50 -43.08 -52.94
CA GLN A 627 -5.19 -43.01 -53.60
C GLN A 627 -4.59 -44.41 -53.81
N ALA A 628 -4.63 -45.28 -52.80
CA ALA A 628 -4.17 -46.67 -52.91
C ALA A 628 -5.02 -47.46 -53.93
N CYS A 629 -6.33 -47.21 -53.97
CA CYS A 629 -7.26 -47.81 -54.92
C CYS A 629 -6.87 -47.45 -56.36
N THR A 630 -6.66 -46.17 -56.61
CA THR A 630 -6.27 -45.65 -57.92
C THR A 630 -4.93 -46.21 -58.39
N ARG A 631 -3.93 -46.29 -57.49
CA ARG A 631 -2.63 -46.90 -57.78
C ARG A 631 -2.74 -48.39 -58.12
N HIS A 632 -3.47 -49.15 -57.30
CA HIS A 632 -3.67 -50.58 -57.52
C HIS A 632 -4.38 -50.88 -58.84
N ILE A 633 -5.45 -50.14 -59.14
CA ILE A 633 -6.21 -50.27 -60.39
C ILE A 633 -5.33 -49.92 -61.58
N SER A 634 -4.57 -48.82 -61.51
CA SER A 634 -3.64 -48.40 -62.57
C SER A 634 -2.57 -49.45 -62.83
N MET A 635 -2.04 -50.08 -61.78
CA MET A 635 -1.09 -51.20 -61.90
C MET A 635 -1.72 -52.41 -62.62
N ILE A 636 -2.94 -52.80 -62.24
CA ILE A 636 -3.67 -53.91 -62.89
C ILE A 636 -3.90 -53.60 -64.38
N ILE A 637 -4.35 -52.39 -64.69
CA ILE A 637 -4.60 -51.93 -66.06
C ILE A 637 -3.30 -51.94 -66.87
N TYR A 638 -2.19 -51.45 -66.30
CA TYR A 638 -0.87 -51.48 -66.95
C TYR A 638 -0.42 -52.91 -67.27
N TYR A 639 -0.53 -53.86 -66.34
CA TYR A 639 -0.20 -55.27 -66.62
C TYR A 639 -1.11 -55.90 -67.67
N PHE A 640 -2.39 -55.50 -67.71
CA PHE A 640 -3.33 -55.94 -68.73
C PHE A 640 -3.00 -55.36 -70.11
N ALA A 641 -2.70 -54.06 -70.19
CA ALA A 641 -2.29 -53.38 -71.42
C ALA A 641 -0.98 -53.96 -71.97
N ARG A 642 0.02 -54.18 -71.12
CA ARG A 642 1.29 -54.83 -71.48
C ARG A 642 1.09 -56.27 -71.98
N ARG A 643 0.18 -57.02 -71.38
CA ARG A 643 -0.18 -58.37 -71.86
C ARG A 643 -0.90 -58.35 -73.21
N ILE A 644 -1.67 -57.30 -73.50
CA ILE A 644 -2.25 -57.07 -74.82
C ILE A 644 -1.16 -56.70 -75.83
N GLU A 645 -0.24 -55.78 -75.48
CA GLU A 645 0.90 -55.41 -76.33
C GLU A 645 1.82 -56.60 -76.64
N ASP A 646 2.13 -57.44 -75.65
CA ASP A 646 2.90 -58.69 -75.82
C ASP A 646 2.16 -59.68 -76.76
N LEU A 647 0.82 -59.72 -76.73
CA LEU A 647 -0.01 -60.50 -77.68
C LEU A 647 -0.06 -59.86 -79.08
N MET A 648 0.16 -58.55 -79.20
CA MET A 648 0.18 -57.84 -80.49
C MET A 648 1.52 -58.01 -81.22
N PHE A 649 2.62 -58.28 -80.50
CA PHE A 649 3.96 -58.47 -81.05
C PHE A 649 4.16 -59.75 -81.89
N THR A 650 3.21 -60.69 -81.86
CA THR A 650 3.29 -61.93 -82.66
C THR A 650 2.90 -61.78 -84.14
N VAL A 651 2.56 -60.57 -84.61
CA VAL A 651 2.32 -60.29 -86.04
C VAL A 651 3.04 -58.99 -86.45
N PRO A 652 4.03 -59.05 -87.35
CA PRO A 652 4.78 -57.86 -87.76
C PRO A 652 3.94 -56.90 -88.63
N PRO A 653 4.11 -55.57 -88.51
CA PRO A 653 3.29 -54.56 -89.19
C PRO A 653 3.46 -54.56 -90.73
N GLU A 654 4.58 -55.04 -91.27
CA GLU A 654 4.88 -54.92 -92.70
C GLU A 654 4.17 -55.97 -93.58
N GLU A 655 3.67 -57.07 -93.03
CA GLU A 655 3.00 -58.14 -93.81
C GLU A 655 1.47 -57.99 -93.91
N ILE A 656 0.91 -56.96 -93.27
CA ILE A 656 -0.55 -56.73 -93.15
C ILE A 656 -1.22 -56.32 -94.48
N PRO A 657 -0.61 -55.52 -95.39
CA PRO A 657 -1.27 -55.11 -96.64
C PRO A 657 -1.32 -56.19 -97.73
N PHE A 658 -0.50 -57.26 -97.62
CA PHE A 658 -0.27 -58.21 -98.72
C PHE A 658 -0.95 -59.57 -98.55
N GLN A 659 -1.73 -59.77 -97.49
CA GLN A 659 -2.55 -60.98 -97.34
C GLN A 659 -3.87 -60.87 -98.14
N LEU A 660 -4.08 -61.83 -99.04
CA LEU A 660 -5.34 -62.00 -99.78
C LEU A 660 -6.49 -62.31 -98.81
N GLY A 661 -7.40 -61.35 -98.58
CA GLY A 661 -8.63 -61.58 -97.81
C GLY A 661 -9.12 -60.46 -96.87
N LEU A 662 -8.84 -59.18 -97.15
CA LEU A 662 -9.23 -58.07 -96.28
C LEU A 662 -10.46 -57.31 -96.81
N SER A 663 -11.65 -57.82 -96.53
CA SER A 663 -12.89 -57.03 -96.59
C SER A 663 -13.20 -56.37 -95.23
N LYS A 664 -14.08 -55.36 -95.22
CA LYS A 664 -14.62 -54.72 -94.00
C LYS A 664 -15.26 -55.73 -93.02
N MET A 665 -15.67 -56.89 -93.53
CA MET A 665 -16.24 -58.00 -92.76
C MET A 665 -15.16 -58.83 -92.05
N ASP A 666 -13.97 -58.94 -92.66
CA ASP A 666 -12.83 -59.67 -92.13
C ASP A 666 -12.06 -58.84 -91.09
N LEU A 667 -12.04 -57.51 -91.23
CA LEU A 667 -11.62 -56.60 -90.16
C LEU A 667 -12.51 -56.75 -88.90
N ARG A 668 -13.84 -56.93 -89.07
CA ARG A 668 -14.75 -57.21 -87.94
C ARG A 668 -14.49 -58.59 -87.33
N LYS A 669 -14.12 -59.59 -88.13
CA LYS A 669 -13.76 -60.94 -87.68
C LYS A 669 -12.41 -60.95 -86.95
N MET A 670 -11.44 -60.19 -87.44
CA MET A 670 -10.12 -59.98 -86.84
C MET A 670 -10.24 -59.19 -85.54
N LEU A 671 -11.04 -58.12 -85.46
CA LEU A 671 -11.43 -57.53 -84.18
C LEU A 671 -12.07 -58.60 -83.28
N LYS A 672 -13.04 -59.38 -83.76
CA LYS A 672 -13.66 -60.45 -82.96
C LYS A 672 -12.66 -61.51 -82.46
N SER A 673 -11.59 -61.82 -83.21
CA SER A 673 -10.57 -62.80 -82.82
C SER A 673 -9.45 -62.20 -81.96
N THR A 674 -9.10 -60.93 -82.17
CA THR A 674 -8.13 -60.18 -81.35
C THR A 674 -8.74 -59.82 -79.99
N PHE A 675 -10.07 -59.63 -79.93
CA PHE A 675 -10.83 -59.50 -78.70
C PHE A 675 -11.30 -60.85 -78.12
N SER A 676 -11.20 -61.99 -78.84
CA SER A 676 -11.57 -63.31 -78.31
C SER A 676 -10.47 -63.84 -77.37
N GLY A 677 -10.63 -63.52 -76.09
CA GLY A 677 -9.61 -63.76 -75.06
C GLY A 677 -9.51 -62.59 -74.09
N VAL A 678 -10.03 -61.42 -74.48
CA VAL A 678 -10.24 -60.30 -73.56
C VAL A 678 -11.23 -60.70 -72.47
N ASP A 679 -12.29 -61.44 -72.78
CA ASP A 679 -13.20 -61.99 -71.76
C ASP A 679 -12.48 -62.93 -70.78
N LYS A 680 -11.55 -63.77 -71.27
CA LYS A 680 -10.72 -64.63 -70.41
C LYS A 680 -9.71 -63.84 -69.60
N SER A 681 -9.15 -62.76 -70.16
CA SER A 681 -8.21 -61.86 -69.50
C SER A 681 -8.89 -60.96 -68.46
N ILE A 682 -10.12 -60.50 -68.71
CA ILE A 682 -11.00 -59.81 -67.76
C ILE A 682 -11.43 -60.78 -66.65
N ALA A 683 -11.80 -62.02 -66.98
CA ALA A 683 -12.08 -63.06 -65.99
C ALA A 683 -10.84 -63.44 -65.16
N MET A 684 -9.64 -63.46 -65.76
CA MET A 684 -8.38 -63.62 -65.04
C MET A 684 -8.04 -62.42 -64.17
N MET A 685 -8.33 -61.20 -64.63
CA MET A 685 -8.17 -59.96 -63.87
C MET A 685 -9.09 -59.95 -62.65
N TYR A 686 -10.38 -60.30 -62.83
CA TYR A 686 -11.33 -60.48 -61.75
C TYR A 686 -10.88 -61.57 -60.77
N LYS A 687 -10.47 -62.74 -61.25
CA LYS A 687 -9.93 -63.82 -60.40
C LYS A 687 -8.64 -63.44 -59.68
N LYS A 688 -7.78 -62.60 -60.29
CA LYS A 688 -6.55 -62.10 -59.68
C LYS A 688 -6.86 -61.05 -58.60
N LEU A 689 -7.83 -60.17 -58.85
CA LEU A 689 -8.38 -59.23 -57.86
C LEU A 689 -8.97 -60.02 -56.67
N GLN A 690 -9.82 -61.02 -56.95
CA GLN A 690 -10.45 -61.89 -55.96
C GLN A 690 -9.45 -62.70 -55.14
N LYS A 691 -8.39 -63.24 -55.76
CA LYS A 691 -7.37 -64.05 -55.05
C LYS A 691 -6.44 -63.19 -54.19
N ASN A 692 -6.27 -61.92 -54.53
CA ASN A 692 -5.37 -61.01 -53.83
C ASN A 692 -6.05 -60.26 -52.66
N LEU A 693 -7.38 -60.27 -52.61
CA LEU A 693 -8.18 -59.67 -51.54
C LEU A 693 -8.44 -60.69 -50.43
N VAL A 694 -8.24 -60.30 -49.18
CA VAL A 694 -8.62 -61.09 -47.99
C VAL A 694 -10.07 -60.79 -47.58
N SER A 695 -10.58 -59.59 -47.86
CA SER A 695 -11.97 -59.19 -47.60
C SER A 695 -12.84 -59.19 -48.86
N GLU A 696 -13.87 -60.04 -48.89
CA GLU A 696 -14.83 -60.13 -50.02
C GLU A 696 -15.73 -58.89 -50.15
N GLU A 697 -15.88 -58.09 -49.09
CA GLU A 697 -16.76 -56.91 -49.06
C GLU A 697 -16.25 -55.74 -49.93
N LEU A 698 -14.93 -55.65 -50.13
CA LEU A 698 -14.29 -54.61 -50.96
C LEU A 698 -14.27 -54.97 -52.45
N LEU A 699 -14.53 -56.24 -52.79
CA LEU A 699 -14.43 -56.76 -54.15
C LEU A 699 -15.38 -56.07 -55.15
N PRO A 700 -16.68 -55.83 -54.84
CA PRO A 700 -17.61 -55.24 -55.80
C PRO A 700 -17.25 -53.80 -56.17
N SER A 701 -16.89 -52.98 -55.18
CA SER A 701 -16.59 -51.56 -55.39
C SER A 701 -15.27 -51.35 -56.15
N LEU A 702 -14.23 -52.15 -55.81
CA LEU A 702 -12.96 -52.15 -56.53
C LEU A 702 -13.12 -52.64 -57.97
N TRP A 703 -13.96 -53.66 -58.19
CA TRP A 703 -14.23 -54.19 -59.52
C TRP A 703 -14.96 -53.17 -60.41
N ASP A 704 -15.94 -52.44 -59.86
CA ASP A 704 -16.66 -51.41 -60.61
C ASP A 704 -15.76 -50.22 -60.97
N LYS A 705 -14.88 -49.78 -60.07
CA LYS A 705 -13.85 -48.77 -60.41
C LYS A 705 -12.87 -49.29 -61.47
N CYS A 706 -12.44 -50.56 -61.38
CA CYS A 706 -11.62 -51.21 -62.40
C CYS A 706 -12.29 -51.19 -63.78
N LYS A 707 -13.59 -51.48 -63.87
CA LYS A 707 -14.36 -51.41 -65.12
C LYS A 707 -14.34 -49.99 -65.70
N VAL A 708 -14.65 -48.98 -64.89
CA VAL A 708 -14.69 -47.58 -65.32
C VAL A 708 -13.31 -47.14 -65.84
N SER A 709 -12.23 -47.40 -65.09
CA SER A 709 -10.87 -47.04 -65.50
C SER A 709 -10.37 -47.82 -66.73
N CYS A 710 -10.72 -49.11 -66.88
CA CYS A 710 -10.45 -49.88 -68.09
C CYS A 710 -11.16 -49.28 -69.32
N THR A 711 -12.41 -48.85 -69.18
CA THR A 711 -13.14 -48.22 -70.29
C THR A 711 -12.51 -46.89 -70.70
N GLN A 712 -12.06 -46.06 -69.75
CA GLN A 712 -11.36 -44.80 -70.03
C GLN A 712 -9.98 -45.03 -70.69
N SER A 713 -9.20 -46.00 -70.21
CA SER A 713 -7.88 -46.34 -70.78
C SER A 713 -7.99 -46.95 -72.19
N GLN A 714 -8.98 -47.81 -72.45
CA GLN A 714 -9.24 -48.33 -73.80
C GLN A 714 -9.66 -47.24 -74.78
N PHE A 715 -10.38 -46.21 -74.32
CA PHE A 715 -10.71 -45.03 -75.13
C PHE A 715 -9.45 -44.25 -75.53
N ALA A 716 -8.50 -44.06 -74.61
CA ALA A 716 -7.21 -43.41 -74.89
C ALA A 716 -6.34 -44.21 -75.87
N ASN A 717 -6.26 -45.54 -75.71
CA ASN A 717 -5.51 -46.41 -76.63
C ASN A 717 -6.15 -46.50 -78.03
N LYS A 718 -7.50 -46.48 -78.12
CA LYS A 718 -8.20 -46.33 -79.41
C LYS A 718 -7.86 -45.02 -80.11
N HIS A 719 -7.73 -43.93 -79.36
CA HIS A 719 -7.40 -42.61 -79.91
C HIS A 719 -5.96 -42.57 -80.48
N ASN A 720 -4.99 -43.20 -79.79
CA ASN A 720 -3.61 -43.34 -80.29
C ASN A 720 -3.53 -44.29 -81.50
N PHE A 721 -4.25 -45.42 -81.49
CA PHE A 721 -4.28 -46.35 -82.62
C PHE A 721 -4.84 -45.68 -83.90
N PHE A 722 -5.93 -44.91 -83.78
CA PHE A 722 -6.48 -44.15 -84.91
C PHE A 722 -5.55 -43.04 -85.41
N PHE A 723 -4.72 -42.44 -84.55
CA PHE A 723 -3.76 -41.42 -84.96
C PHE A 723 -2.53 -42.01 -85.66
N THR A 724 -2.03 -43.16 -85.21
CA THR A 724 -0.90 -43.86 -85.86
C THR A 724 -1.29 -44.44 -87.22
N VAL A 725 -2.51 -44.97 -87.36
CA VAL A 725 -3.05 -45.46 -88.64
C VAL A 725 -3.36 -44.33 -89.62
N ARG A 726 -3.55 -43.09 -89.15
CA ARG A 726 -3.82 -41.93 -90.02
C ARG A 726 -2.55 -41.19 -90.46
N LYS A 727 -1.38 -41.55 -89.92
CA LYS A 727 -0.08 -40.93 -90.23
C LYS A 727 0.82 -41.78 -91.14
N ASN A 728 0.38 -42.97 -91.55
CA ASN A 728 1.05 -43.82 -92.54
C ASN A 728 0.15 -44.01 -93.76
#